data_AF-A0A8H3W2F4-F1
#
_entry.id   AF-A0A8H3W2F4-F1
#
_cell.length_a   1.000
_cell.length_b   1.000
_cell.length_c   1.000
_cell.angle_alpha   90.00
_cell.angle_beta   90.00
_cell.angle_gamma   90.00
#
_symmetry.space_group_name_H-M   'P 1'
#
loop_
_entity.id
_entity.type
_entity.pdbx_description
1 polymer ?
#
loop_
_entity_poly.entity_id
_entity_poly.type
_entity_poly.pdbx_seq_one_letter_code
_entity_poly.pdbx_strand_id
1 'polypeptide(L)'
;MPRRPPSLESVGSVGSPIDPKLRKKVAVVGSGCAGIAALWALNRSYHDVYMYEAASRLGGHTNTVTWKNGKYETGVDTGFIVLNAATYPNFINFLKRVKVDTVPTEMTFGVTRDHGLFEWAGTSLDALFSQRKNIFSLRMWRMIFDIIRFNQFALDLLMADDENDAAAMNGYSKGAKREETIGEYLDREGYSDAFRDDYLIPMTAAVWSTSPDKCTLDFPAVTLVRFMWNHHLLSTISTRPQWLTLKKCGKSYIDAVMHGFPSNHLFLNTQVTQVTSEEDGRVRVHTHDGKSDVYDHVILATHGDQALRIIGSSATPEEKEILSAFKTSENSVVLHSDLSHMPASEKAWSSWNYLTLSSPSTGKQNIDQVSLTYNMNILQHIPRETFGDVLVTMNPLHQPNPDTIQGSFTYRHPLYTPEAVRAQKLLPRIQNKRGISYAGAWTKYGFHEDGFSSGLHIAQDHLYAKLPFQFVDSTYSRGRKPSLGLADLFPGGAEQTPPVPVTSASAGAEAQPTSPRIPEWHDTRTLHPQTAKTPAIMNALPRLPWRQSAQRWSCFFCQHARPSPRNLASPAARRAASTTPSPKQQTGPSFGGAPSMEQVHAHYRRKNATTAYYTLSIILGTVALSYGSVPLYKMICQTTGWGGQPIRAHGPDVDYSEDGLASRLVPVTSANRIRVTFSSSVSDVLPWKFTPQQREVRVLPGETALAFYTATNTSDTDIIGVATYSVTPGQVAPYFSKIQCFCFEEQRLNAGETVDMPVFFYLDPDIVNDVNMRGIETVTLNYTFFKAKYDDNGRFKAPVPIEQK
;
A
#
# COMPACT_ATOMS: atom_id res chain seq x y z
N MET A 1 7.75 -28.11 -40.75
CA MET A 1 8.15 -28.22 -39.33
C MET A 1 8.73 -26.89 -38.89
N PRO A 2 8.31 -26.32 -37.74
CA PRO A 2 9.00 -25.18 -37.15
C PRO A 2 10.39 -25.62 -36.67
N ARG A 3 11.41 -24.77 -36.83
CA ARG A 3 12.75 -25.02 -36.28
C ARG A 3 12.73 -24.72 -34.77
N ARG A 4 13.39 -25.55 -33.95
CA ARG A 4 13.66 -25.23 -32.54
C ARG A 4 14.44 -23.91 -32.44
N PRO A 5 14.18 -23.06 -31.43
CA PRO A 5 15.11 -22.00 -31.08
C PRO A 5 16.46 -22.59 -30.62
N PRO A 6 17.59 -21.90 -30.84
CA PRO A 6 18.88 -22.31 -30.31
C PRO A 6 18.92 -22.21 -28.77
N SER A 7 19.75 -23.02 -28.13
CA SER A 7 19.91 -23.04 -26.67
C SER A 7 20.63 -21.80 -26.14
N LEU A 8 20.16 -21.26 -25.00
CA LEU A 8 20.61 -20.00 -24.41
C LEU A 8 22.10 -19.97 -24.02
N GLU A 9 22.73 -21.12 -23.79
CA GLU A 9 24.07 -21.23 -23.18
C GLU A 9 25.23 -20.89 -24.12
N SER A 10 24.99 -20.72 -25.42
CA SER A 10 26.05 -20.53 -26.42
C SER A 10 26.43 -19.06 -26.73
N VAL A 11 25.70 -18.07 -26.19
CA VAL A 11 25.84 -16.66 -26.59
C VAL A 11 26.53 -15.78 -25.55
N GLY A 12 27.87 -15.86 -25.56
CA GLY A 12 28.74 -14.70 -25.39
C GLY A 12 29.24 -14.39 -23.99
N SER A 13 30.44 -14.91 -23.69
CA SER A 13 31.45 -14.12 -22.99
C SER A 13 31.86 -12.89 -23.84
N VAL A 14 32.50 -11.90 -23.22
CA VAL A 14 32.93 -10.67 -23.92
C VAL A 14 33.99 -11.02 -24.97
N GLY A 15 33.66 -10.87 -26.26
CA GLY A 15 34.62 -10.95 -27.38
C GLY A 15 34.19 -11.77 -28.60
N SER A 16 33.15 -12.60 -28.50
CA SER A 16 32.70 -13.43 -29.65
C SER A 16 32.06 -12.58 -30.77
N PRO A 17 32.28 -12.92 -32.06
CA PRO A 17 31.59 -12.27 -33.18
C PRO A 17 30.06 -12.50 -33.09
N ILE A 18 29.28 -11.43 -33.14
CA ILE A 18 27.82 -11.45 -33.06
C ILE A 18 27.25 -11.56 -34.49
N ASP A 19 26.21 -12.38 -34.70
CA ASP A 19 25.52 -12.45 -36.00
C ASP A 19 24.99 -11.06 -36.41
N PRO A 20 25.41 -10.50 -37.56
CA PRO A 20 24.91 -9.22 -38.05
C PRO A 20 23.38 -9.13 -38.12
N LYS A 21 22.66 -10.24 -38.25
CA LYS A 21 21.19 -10.29 -38.29
C LYS A 21 20.50 -9.95 -36.96
N LEU A 22 21.24 -9.90 -35.86
CA LEU A 22 20.72 -9.45 -34.56
C LEU A 22 20.74 -7.92 -34.44
N ARG A 23 21.66 -7.23 -35.12
CA ARG A 23 21.82 -5.78 -35.04
C ARG A 23 20.71 -5.06 -35.80
N LYS A 24 19.87 -4.34 -35.04
CA LYS A 24 18.83 -3.43 -35.53
C LYS A 24 19.24 -1.97 -35.34
N LYS A 25 18.86 -1.10 -36.27
CA LYS A 25 18.77 0.36 -36.14
C LYS A 25 17.45 0.70 -35.42
N VAL A 26 17.52 1.32 -34.25
CA VAL A 26 16.37 1.57 -33.36
C VAL A 26 16.19 3.07 -33.14
N ALA A 27 15.00 3.60 -33.39
CA ALA A 27 14.63 4.94 -32.95
C ALA A 27 13.90 4.90 -31.61
N VAL A 28 14.21 5.85 -30.73
CA VAL A 28 13.45 6.16 -29.51
C VAL A 28 12.90 7.56 -29.67
N VAL A 29 11.58 7.70 -29.54
CA VAL A 29 10.86 8.96 -29.75
C VAL A 29 10.31 9.45 -28.41
N GLY A 30 10.81 10.59 -27.95
CA GLY A 30 10.55 11.15 -26.63
C GLY A 30 11.62 10.76 -25.61
N SER A 31 12.24 11.75 -24.98
CA SER A 31 13.33 11.60 -24.00
C SER A 31 12.86 11.65 -22.55
N GLY A 32 11.60 11.31 -22.28
CA GLY A 32 11.10 11.10 -20.92
C GLY A 32 11.80 9.93 -20.22
N CYS A 33 11.43 9.65 -18.96
CA CYS A 33 12.02 8.56 -18.18
C CYS A 33 12.01 7.20 -18.91
N ALA A 34 10.94 6.90 -19.65
CA ALA A 34 10.83 5.71 -20.51
C ALA A 34 11.86 5.69 -21.65
N GLY A 35 12.04 6.81 -22.34
CA GLY A 35 13.00 6.92 -23.44
C GLY A 35 14.44 6.84 -22.97
N ILE A 36 14.77 7.50 -21.85
CA ILE A 36 16.10 7.43 -21.23
C ILE A 36 16.39 6.02 -20.67
N ALA A 37 15.40 5.31 -20.15
CA ALA A 37 15.54 3.91 -19.71
C ALA A 37 15.84 2.97 -20.88
N ALA A 38 15.03 3.05 -21.96
CA ALA A 38 15.23 2.26 -23.17
C ALA A 38 16.60 2.55 -23.80
N LEU A 39 16.97 3.83 -23.90
CA LEU A 39 18.28 4.28 -24.38
C LEU A 39 19.42 3.70 -23.54
N TRP A 40 19.35 3.79 -22.21
CA TRP A 40 20.40 3.30 -21.31
C TRP A 40 20.57 1.77 -21.38
N ALA A 41 19.48 1.02 -21.54
CA ALA A 41 19.54 -0.43 -21.71
C ALA A 41 20.12 -0.80 -23.10
N LEU A 42 19.68 -0.14 -24.17
CA LEU A 42 20.07 -0.45 -25.54
C LEU A 42 21.47 0.04 -25.92
N ASN A 43 21.95 1.17 -25.38
CA ASN A 43 23.31 1.71 -25.59
C ASN A 43 24.42 0.80 -25.00
N ARG A 44 24.04 -0.33 -24.39
CA ARG A 44 24.94 -1.36 -23.84
C ARG A 44 24.81 -2.70 -24.56
N SER A 45 24.06 -2.71 -25.67
CA SER A 45 23.85 -3.84 -26.57
C SER A 45 24.61 -3.64 -27.89
N TYR A 46 24.33 -4.49 -28.88
CA TYR A 46 24.85 -4.38 -30.25
C TYR A 46 23.94 -3.55 -31.18
N HIS A 47 22.92 -2.85 -30.66
CA HIS A 47 21.96 -2.05 -31.43
C HIS A 47 22.44 -0.61 -31.69
N ASP A 48 22.12 -0.07 -32.88
CA ASP A 48 22.33 1.34 -33.19
C ASP A 48 21.11 2.15 -32.75
N VAL A 49 21.22 2.84 -31.61
CA VAL A 49 20.11 3.61 -31.01
C VAL A 49 20.19 5.07 -31.42
N TYR A 50 19.05 5.65 -31.77
CA TYR A 50 18.86 7.06 -32.14
C TYR A 50 17.74 7.66 -31.28
N MET A 51 17.93 8.87 -30.75
CA MET A 51 16.98 9.54 -29.85
C MET A 51 16.42 10.80 -30.50
N TYR A 52 15.10 10.87 -30.63
CA TYR A 52 14.36 12.05 -31.11
C TYR A 52 13.61 12.73 -29.97
N GLU A 53 13.79 14.03 -29.81
CA GLU A 53 13.11 14.86 -28.81
C GLU A 53 12.61 16.15 -29.46
N ALA A 54 11.34 16.49 -29.18
CA ALA A 54 10.70 17.69 -29.70
C ALA A 54 11.17 18.96 -28.99
N ALA A 55 11.57 18.86 -27.72
CA ALA A 55 12.10 19.96 -26.93
C ALA A 55 13.59 20.25 -27.21
N SER A 56 14.04 21.42 -26.75
CA SER A 56 15.45 21.83 -26.72
C SER A 56 16.28 21.15 -25.63
N ARG A 57 15.66 20.31 -24.79
CA ARG A 57 16.26 19.61 -23.64
C ARG A 57 15.75 18.19 -23.53
N LEU A 58 16.53 17.35 -22.85
CA LEU A 58 16.12 15.99 -22.49
C LEU A 58 15.24 15.96 -21.22
N GLY A 59 14.57 14.82 -20.99
CA GLY A 59 14.03 14.43 -19.68
C GLY A 59 12.51 14.50 -19.52
N GLY A 60 11.81 15.25 -20.38
CA GLY A 60 10.37 15.48 -20.26
C GLY A 60 9.99 16.08 -18.90
N HIS A 61 9.18 15.36 -18.11
CA HIS A 61 8.80 15.73 -16.73
C HIS A 61 9.97 15.74 -15.75
N THR A 62 11.11 15.14 -16.10
CA THR A 62 12.37 15.37 -15.38
C THR A 62 12.92 16.72 -15.85
N ASN A 63 12.83 17.72 -14.98
CA ASN A 63 13.20 19.10 -15.29
C ASN A 63 13.83 19.78 -14.07
N THR A 64 15.15 19.92 -14.10
CA THR A 64 15.90 20.71 -13.11
C THR A 64 16.14 22.12 -13.66
N VAL A 65 15.73 23.13 -12.89
CA VAL A 65 15.81 24.56 -13.19
C VAL A 65 16.82 25.21 -12.24
N THR A 66 17.51 26.27 -12.68
CA THR A 66 18.41 27.03 -11.81
C THR A 66 17.65 28.13 -11.07
N TRP A 67 17.51 27.98 -9.76
CA TRP A 67 17.03 29.04 -8.85
C TRP A 67 18.20 29.93 -8.43
N LYS A 68 17.95 31.24 -8.31
CA LYS A 68 18.95 32.25 -7.97
C LYS A 68 18.47 33.11 -6.80
N ASN A 69 19.37 33.36 -5.84
CA ASN A 69 19.17 34.37 -4.81
C ASN A 69 20.43 35.25 -4.70
N GLY A 70 20.39 36.44 -5.29
CA GLY A 70 21.54 37.34 -5.39
C GLY A 70 22.72 36.69 -6.13
N LYS A 71 23.75 36.27 -5.38
CA LYS A 71 24.96 35.60 -5.90
C LYS A 71 24.95 34.07 -5.73
N TYR A 72 23.92 33.50 -5.11
CA TYR A 72 23.81 32.07 -4.85
C TYR A 72 22.88 31.42 -5.88
N GLU A 73 23.26 30.25 -6.39
CA GLU A 73 22.46 29.47 -7.35
C GLU A 73 22.32 28.02 -6.89
N THR A 74 21.17 27.40 -7.16
CA THR A 74 20.89 25.98 -6.86
C THR A 74 19.98 25.34 -7.90
N GLY A 75 19.98 24.01 -7.98
CA GLY A 75 19.08 23.23 -8.84
C GLY A 75 17.76 22.92 -8.14
N VAL A 76 16.63 23.17 -8.81
CA VAL A 76 15.28 22.87 -8.33
C VAL A 76 14.58 21.99 -9.34
N ASP A 77 14.10 20.82 -8.95
CA ASP A 77 13.26 19.98 -9.79
C ASP A 77 11.82 20.48 -9.79
N THR A 78 11.24 20.70 -10.97
CA THR A 78 9.87 21.24 -11.11
C THR A 78 8.85 20.22 -11.63
N GLY A 79 9.18 18.93 -11.57
CA GLY A 79 8.31 17.84 -12.03
C GLY A 79 8.61 16.53 -11.28
N PHE A 80 9.57 15.75 -11.75
CA PHE A 80 10.07 14.61 -10.98
C PHE A 80 11.06 15.05 -9.89
N ILE A 81 10.63 15.04 -8.63
CA ILE A 81 11.39 15.52 -7.45
C ILE A 81 11.81 14.36 -6.52
N VAL A 82 10.95 13.33 -6.39
CA VAL A 82 11.00 12.34 -5.30
C VAL A 82 10.59 10.93 -5.73
N LEU A 83 11.12 9.93 -5.03
CA LEU A 83 10.89 8.50 -5.25
C LEU A 83 10.76 7.73 -3.93
N ASN A 84 10.08 6.58 -3.96
CA ASN A 84 9.81 5.76 -2.77
C ASN A 84 10.70 4.50 -2.76
N ALA A 85 11.33 4.17 -1.64
CA ALA A 85 12.22 3.02 -1.54
C ALA A 85 11.56 1.66 -1.87
N ALA A 86 10.25 1.50 -1.64
CA ALA A 86 9.53 0.25 -1.89
C ALA A 86 8.96 0.13 -3.32
N THR A 87 8.49 1.23 -3.92
CA THR A 87 7.77 1.20 -5.19
C THR A 87 8.59 1.63 -6.41
N TYR A 88 9.90 1.92 -6.24
CA TYR A 88 10.83 2.31 -7.32
C TYR A 88 12.04 1.34 -7.48
N PRO A 89 11.86 0.00 -7.48
CA PRO A 89 12.97 -0.95 -7.43
C PRO A 89 13.93 -0.86 -8.63
N ASN A 90 13.42 -0.72 -9.86
CA ASN A 90 14.24 -0.69 -11.07
C ASN A 90 15.00 0.63 -11.19
N PHE A 91 14.33 1.77 -10.95
CA PHE A 91 14.99 3.08 -10.97
C PHE A 91 16.06 3.20 -9.89
N ILE A 92 15.83 2.71 -8.66
CA ILE A 92 16.83 2.68 -7.59
C ILE A 92 18.05 1.81 -7.97
N ASN A 93 17.83 0.63 -8.58
CA ASN A 93 18.92 -0.23 -9.01
C ASN A 93 19.70 0.34 -10.21
N PHE A 94 19.02 1.07 -11.10
CA PHE A 94 19.65 1.90 -12.13
C PHE A 94 20.51 3.02 -11.53
N LEU A 95 19.99 3.84 -10.61
CA LEU A 95 20.71 4.96 -10.00
C LEU A 95 22.01 4.51 -9.33
N LYS A 96 21.96 3.41 -8.56
CA LYS A 96 23.15 2.74 -8.00
C LYS A 96 24.16 2.38 -9.09
N ARG A 97 23.69 1.87 -10.25
CA ARG A 97 24.54 1.40 -11.35
C ARG A 97 25.17 2.52 -12.18
N VAL A 98 24.54 3.70 -12.23
CA VAL A 98 25.11 4.94 -12.83
C VAL A 98 25.80 5.87 -11.82
N LYS A 99 25.86 5.48 -10.53
CA LYS A 99 26.49 6.23 -9.43
C LYS A 99 25.86 7.62 -9.18
N VAL A 100 24.54 7.67 -9.16
CA VAL A 100 23.77 8.87 -8.78
C VAL A 100 23.23 8.70 -7.37
N ASP A 101 23.67 9.56 -6.45
CA ASP A 101 23.32 9.51 -5.03
C ASP A 101 21.85 9.92 -4.78
N THR A 102 21.13 9.10 -4.00
CA THR A 102 19.88 9.51 -3.35
C THR A 102 20.13 9.96 -1.90
N VAL A 103 19.23 10.77 -1.36
CA VAL A 103 19.21 11.17 0.06
C VAL A 103 17.78 11.02 0.62
N PRO A 104 17.61 10.75 1.94
CA PRO A 104 16.30 10.81 2.59
C PRO A 104 15.61 12.15 2.33
N THR A 105 14.28 12.15 2.23
CA THR A 105 13.45 13.36 2.27
C THR A 105 12.13 13.08 2.97
N GLU A 106 11.46 14.13 3.42
CA GLU A 106 10.08 14.02 3.90
C GLU A 106 9.07 14.10 2.74
N MET A 107 7.92 13.45 2.95
CA MET A 107 6.78 13.46 2.06
C MET A 107 5.52 13.74 2.88
N THR A 108 5.47 14.94 3.44
CA THR A 108 4.40 15.39 4.33
C THR A 108 3.32 16.12 3.53
N PHE A 109 2.06 15.90 3.87
CA PHE A 109 0.89 16.45 3.19
C PHE A 109 0.06 17.33 4.14
N GLY A 110 -0.41 18.47 3.63
CA GLY A 110 -1.30 19.39 4.33
C GLY A 110 -2.35 19.99 3.40
N VAL A 111 -3.47 20.43 3.98
CA VAL A 111 -4.61 21.02 3.30
C VAL A 111 -4.91 22.38 3.92
N THR A 112 -5.09 23.40 3.07
CA THR A 112 -5.65 24.69 3.45
C THR A 112 -6.85 25.01 2.56
N ARG A 113 -7.96 25.41 3.20
CA ARG A 113 -9.23 25.72 2.54
C ARG A 113 -9.66 27.15 2.86
N ASP A 114 -10.16 27.84 1.83
CA ASP A 114 -10.68 29.22 1.90
C ASP A 114 -9.69 30.18 2.56
N HIS A 115 -8.48 30.28 1.99
CA HIS A 115 -7.39 31.14 2.49
C HIS A 115 -7.09 30.96 3.99
N GLY A 116 -7.18 29.73 4.49
CA GLY A 116 -6.88 29.39 5.87
C GLY A 116 -8.06 29.42 6.84
N LEU A 117 -9.33 29.49 6.39
CA LEU A 117 -10.47 29.29 7.31
C LEU A 117 -10.45 27.89 7.94
N PHE A 118 -10.00 26.88 7.21
CA PHE A 118 -9.78 25.52 7.70
C PHE A 118 -8.41 25.00 7.23
N GLU A 119 -7.60 24.50 8.16
CA GLU A 119 -6.26 23.96 7.88
C GLU A 119 -5.96 22.74 8.75
N TRP A 120 -5.24 21.77 8.18
CA TRP A 120 -4.61 20.66 8.90
C TRP A 120 -3.42 20.11 8.11
N ALA A 121 -2.48 19.45 8.79
CA ALA A 121 -1.39 18.71 8.12
C ALA A 121 -0.98 17.44 8.87
N GLY A 122 -0.48 16.45 8.12
CA GLY A 122 -0.10 15.13 8.62
C GLY A 122 1.29 15.03 9.27
N THR A 123 2.00 16.15 9.50
CA THR A 123 3.35 16.17 10.07
C THR A 123 3.39 15.80 11.55
N SER A 124 2.38 16.21 12.33
CA SER A 124 2.33 16.03 13.79
C SER A 124 0.93 16.30 14.35
N LEU A 125 0.68 15.96 15.62
CA LEU A 125 -0.54 16.35 16.32
C LEU A 125 -0.70 17.87 16.46
N ASP A 126 0.40 18.63 16.51
CA ASP A 126 0.36 20.10 16.58
C ASP A 126 -0.06 20.74 15.24
N ALA A 127 0.21 20.05 14.13
CA ALA A 127 -0.15 20.44 12.77
C ALA A 127 -1.54 19.94 12.34
N LEU A 128 -1.93 18.74 12.77
CA LEU A 128 -3.30 18.23 12.63
C LEU A 128 -4.31 19.16 13.34
N PHE A 129 -3.91 19.69 14.50
CA PHE A 129 -4.63 20.71 15.24
C PHE A 129 -3.90 22.07 15.19
N SER A 130 -3.37 22.44 14.02
CA SER A 130 -2.76 23.76 13.76
C SER A 130 -3.69 24.90 14.20
N GLN A 131 -4.98 24.74 13.91
CA GLN A 131 -6.07 25.57 14.43
C GLN A 131 -6.70 24.91 15.67
N ARG A 132 -6.36 25.38 16.87
CA ARG A 132 -6.82 24.78 18.14
C ARG A 132 -8.34 24.67 18.31
N LYS A 133 -9.12 25.53 17.62
CA LYS A 133 -10.59 25.44 17.54
C LYS A 133 -11.07 24.06 17.05
N ASN A 134 -10.29 23.40 16.17
CA ASN A 134 -10.66 22.12 15.55
C ASN A 134 -10.62 20.94 16.54
N ILE A 135 -9.97 21.08 17.70
CA ILE A 135 -10.01 20.08 18.79
C ILE A 135 -11.44 19.86 19.30
N PHE A 136 -12.31 20.87 19.22
CA PHE A 136 -13.71 20.80 19.62
C PHE A 136 -14.67 20.59 18.43
N SER A 137 -14.14 20.39 17.22
CA SER A 137 -14.94 20.19 16.02
C SER A 137 -15.32 18.71 15.85
N LEU A 138 -16.62 18.41 15.98
CA LEU A 138 -17.15 17.07 15.66
C LEU A 138 -16.83 16.66 14.21
N ARG A 139 -16.77 17.63 13.28
CA ARG A 139 -16.41 17.40 11.87
C ARG A 139 -14.95 16.94 11.72
N MET A 140 -14.02 17.52 12.49
CA MET A 140 -12.61 17.08 12.53
C MET A 140 -12.47 15.67 13.11
N TRP A 141 -13.14 15.37 14.22
CA TRP A 141 -13.09 14.01 14.80
C TRP A 141 -13.77 12.96 13.92
N ARG A 142 -14.85 13.31 13.22
CA ARG A 142 -15.48 12.43 12.23
C ARG A 142 -14.54 12.13 11.04
N MET A 143 -13.82 13.15 10.54
CA MET A 143 -12.77 12.98 9.52
C MET A 143 -11.67 12.03 10.03
N ILE A 144 -11.11 12.26 11.22
CA ILE A 144 -10.06 11.41 11.81
C ILE A 144 -10.52 9.96 11.99
N PHE A 145 -11.76 9.74 12.47
CA PHE A 145 -12.36 8.41 12.57
C PHE A 145 -12.48 7.74 11.19
N ASP A 146 -12.96 8.46 10.18
CA ASP A 146 -13.14 7.92 8.83
C ASP A 146 -11.81 7.63 8.13
N ILE A 147 -10.72 8.38 8.41
CA ILE A 147 -9.36 8.02 7.98
C ILE A 147 -8.96 6.66 8.54
N ILE A 148 -9.15 6.44 9.84
CA ILE A 148 -8.82 5.16 10.49
C ILE A 148 -9.70 4.04 9.95
N ARG A 149 -11.00 4.30 9.72
CA ARG A 149 -11.93 3.34 9.07
C ARG A 149 -11.44 2.96 7.68
N PHE A 150 -11.17 3.93 6.81
CA PHE A 150 -10.76 3.69 5.43
C PHE A 150 -9.44 2.89 5.36
N ASN A 151 -8.46 3.29 6.16
CA ASN A 151 -7.16 2.61 6.25
C ASN A 151 -7.26 1.12 6.65
N GLN A 152 -8.30 0.72 7.39
CA GLN A 152 -8.54 -0.67 7.78
C GLN A 152 -9.44 -1.42 6.78
N PHE A 153 -10.60 -0.86 6.41
CA PHE A 153 -11.63 -1.56 5.65
C PHE A 153 -11.54 -1.40 4.12
N ALA A 154 -10.79 -0.42 3.59
CA ALA A 154 -10.64 -0.29 2.14
C ALA A 154 -9.93 -1.51 1.52
N LEU A 155 -9.06 -2.19 2.28
CA LEU A 155 -8.31 -3.37 1.85
C LEU A 155 -9.19 -4.55 1.42
N ASP A 156 -10.44 -4.63 1.90
CA ASP A 156 -11.42 -5.66 1.49
C ASP A 156 -11.70 -5.62 -0.03
N LEU A 157 -11.65 -4.44 -0.66
CA LEU A 157 -11.78 -4.30 -2.11
C LEU A 157 -10.69 -5.06 -2.87
N LEU A 158 -9.47 -5.12 -2.34
CA LEU A 158 -8.33 -5.79 -2.98
C LEU A 158 -8.43 -7.31 -2.89
N MET A 159 -9.11 -7.82 -1.85
CA MET A 159 -9.35 -9.25 -1.71
C MET A 159 -10.38 -9.76 -2.71
N ALA A 160 -11.43 -8.95 -2.98
CA ALA A 160 -12.52 -9.25 -3.89
C ALA A 160 -12.15 -9.07 -5.38
N ASP A 161 -11.32 -8.08 -5.73
CA ASP A 161 -10.89 -7.83 -7.12
C ASP A 161 -10.13 -9.04 -7.71
N ASP A 162 -9.15 -9.55 -6.98
CA ASP A 162 -8.36 -10.75 -7.35
C ASP A 162 -9.23 -11.99 -7.60
N GLU A 163 -10.36 -12.13 -6.90
CA GLU A 163 -11.31 -13.24 -7.09
C GLU A 163 -12.10 -13.11 -8.42
N ASN A 164 -12.36 -11.87 -8.87
CA ASN A 164 -13.00 -11.61 -10.15
C ASN A 164 -12.02 -11.81 -11.33
N ASP A 165 -10.77 -11.35 -11.22
CA ASP A 165 -9.75 -11.56 -12.25
C ASP A 165 -9.42 -13.07 -12.41
N ALA A 166 -9.42 -13.85 -11.31
CA ALA A 166 -9.28 -15.30 -11.36
C ALA A 166 -10.49 -15.99 -12.04
N ALA A 167 -11.72 -15.51 -11.81
CA ALA A 167 -12.92 -16.04 -12.47
C ALA A 167 -12.97 -15.68 -13.97
N ALA A 168 -12.44 -14.51 -14.35
CA ALA A 168 -12.30 -14.07 -15.74
C ALA A 168 -11.26 -14.89 -16.51
N MET A 169 -10.09 -15.17 -15.92
CA MET A 169 -9.06 -16.06 -16.51
C MET A 169 -9.58 -17.47 -16.79
N ASN A 170 -10.52 -17.96 -15.97
CA ASN A 170 -11.16 -19.27 -16.15
C ASN A 170 -12.40 -19.24 -17.07
N GLY A 171 -12.70 -18.11 -17.73
CA GLY A 171 -13.71 -18.01 -18.79
C GLY A 171 -15.18 -17.99 -18.34
N TYR A 172 -15.46 -17.95 -17.03
CA TYR A 172 -16.84 -18.01 -16.51
C TYR A 172 -17.51 -16.65 -16.30
N SER A 173 -16.79 -15.53 -16.37
CA SER A 173 -17.35 -14.19 -16.15
C SER A 173 -18.20 -13.70 -17.34
N LYS A 174 -19.51 -13.98 -17.32
CA LYS A 174 -20.48 -13.36 -18.24
C LYS A 174 -20.65 -11.86 -17.95
N GLY A 175 -19.88 -11.05 -18.67
CA GLY A 175 -19.92 -9.58 -18.62
C GLY A 175 -18.84 -8.99 -17.73
N ALA A 176 -18.11 -8.02 -18.26
CA ALA A 176 -17.18 -7.21 -17.47
C ALA A 176 -17.99 -6.33 -16.50
N LYS A 177 -17.82 -6.57 -15.20
CA LYS A 177 -18.41 -5.74 -14.15
C LYS A 177 -17.86 -4.31 -14.28
N ARG A 178 -18.71 -3.29 -14.21
CA ARG A 178 -18.25 -1.88 -14.20
C ARG A 178 -17.37 -1.69 -12.95
N GLU A 179 -16.19 -1.10 -13.13
CA GLU A 179 -15.32 -0.71 -12.02
C GLU A 179 -16.05 0.36 -11.18
N GLU A 180 -16.17 0.12 -9.87
CA GLU A 180 -16.77 1.07 -8.93
C GLU A 180 -15.85 2.28 -8.79
N THR A 181 -16.40 3.49 -8.96
CA THR A 181 -15.65 4.73 -8.79
C THR A 181 -15.44 5.04 -7.31
N ILE A 182 -14.42 5.83 -6.97
CA ILE A 182 -14.18 6.18 -5.56
C ILE A 182 -15.36 6.97 -4.95
N GLY A 183 -16.07 7.80 -5.73
CA GLY A 183 -17.31 8.43 -5.26
C GLY A 183 -18.39 7.42 -4.89
N GLU A 184 -18.69 6.48 -5.79
CA GLU A 184 -19.69 5.42 -5.56
C GLU A 184 -19.34 4.55 -4.33
N TYR A 185 -18.06 4.20 -4.15
CA TYR A 185 -17.58 3.50 -2.96
C TYR A 185 -17.83 4.29 -1.66
N LEU A 186 -17.48 5.58 -1.64
CA LEU A 186 -17.57 6.40 -0.43
C LEU A 186 -19.01 6.64 0.03
N ASP A 187 -19.90 6.88 -0.93
CA ASP A 187 -21.33 7.04 -0.67
C ASP A 187 -21.97 5.72 -0.22
N ARG A 188 -21.62 4.59 -0.87
CA ARG A 188 -22.11 3.25 -0.52
C ARG A 188 -21.72 2.83 0.90
N GLU A 189 -20.51 3.18 1.33
CA GLU A 189 -20.00 2.91 2.68
C GLU A 189 -20.40 3.98 3.72
N GLY A 190 -20.99 5.11 3.32
CA GLY A 190 -21.38 6.18 4.24
C GLY A 190 -20.20 6.84 4.97
N TYR A 191 -19.13 7.14 4.24
CA TYR A 191 -18.08 8.03 4.74
C TYR A 191 -18.58 9.48 4.81
N SER A 192 -17.99 10.31 5.67
CA SER A 192 -18.38 11.72 5.80
C SER A 192 -17.83 12.62 4.69
N ASP A 193 -18.54 13.70 4.38
CA ASP A 193 -18.08 14.76 3.48
C ASP A 193 -16.73 15.35 3.94
N ALA A 194 -16.50 15.41 5.26
CA ALA A 194 -15.21 15.84 5.81
C ALA A 194 -14.05 14.91 5.43
N PHE A 195 -14.29 13.59 5.40
CA PHE A 195 -13.29 12.63 4.94
C PHE A 195 -13.09 12.67 3.42
N ARG A 196 -14.18 12.76 2.65
CA ARG A 196 -14.13 12.88 1.19
C ARG A 196 -13.40 14.17 0.79
N ASP A 197 -13.89 15.31 1.23
CA ASP A 197 -13.56 16.62 0.65
C ASP A 197 -12.31 17.27 1.26
N ASP A 198 -11.93 16.93 2.50
CA ASP A 198 -10.76 17.51 3.18
C ASP A 198 -9.60 16.54 3.43
N TYR A 199 -9.74 15.26 3.06
CA TYR A 199 -8.65 14.26 3.13
C TYR A 199 -8.48 13.48 1.83
N LEU A 200 -9.44 12.62 1.47
CA LEU A 200 -9.20 11.58 0.47
C LEU A 200 -9.17 12.13 -0.96
N ILE A 201 -10.14 12.97 -1.34
CA ILE A 201 -10.15 13.61 -2.66
C ILE A 201 -8.99 14.61 -2.79
N PRO A 202 -8.68 15.52 -1.83
CA PRO A 202 -7.47 16.34 -1.88
C PRO A 202 -6.17 15.56 -2.11
N MET A 203 -5.96 14.47 -1.37
CA MET A 203 -4.77 13.63 -1.51
C MET A 203 -4.72 12.96 -2.89
N THR A 204 -5.83 12.39 -3.36
CA THR A 204 -5.89 11.70 -4.66
C THR A 204 -5.75 12.68 -5.84
N ALA A 205 -6.43 13.82 -5.76
CA ALA A 205 -6.38 14.90 -6.73
C ALA A 205 -4.98 15.53 -6.84
N ALA A 206 -4.27 15.68 -5.71
CA ALA A 206 -2.86 16.07 -5.68
C ALA A 206 -1.95 15.04 -6.37
N VAL A 207 -2.08 13.76 -6.00
CA VAL A 207 -1.22 12.66 -6.48
C VAL A 207 -1.33 12.43 -7.99
N TRP A 208 -2.51 12.57 -8.58
CA TRP A 208 -2.73 12.39 -10.03
C TRP A 208 -2.96 13.67 -10.84
N SER A 209 -2.87 14.85 -10.22
CA SER A 209 -3.04 16.15 -10.90
C SER A 209 -4.35 16.23 -11.72
N THR A 210 -5.47 15.88 -11.08
CA THR A 210 -6.80 15.79 -11.69
C THR A 210 -7.85 16.43 -10.78
N SER A 211 -8.85 17.12 -11.34
CA SER A 211 -9.82 17.89 -10.55
C SER A 211 -10.64 17.01 -9.59
N PRO A 212 -11.08 17.53 -8.42
CA PRO A 212 -11.88 16.79 -7.44
C PRO A 212 -13.10 16.07 -8.03
N ASP A 213 -13.81 16.72 -8.96
CA ASP A 213 -14.93 16.12 -9.67
C ASP A 213 -14.53 14.86 -10.43
N LYS A 214 -13.47 14.94 -11.26
CA LYS A 214 -12.97 13.81 -12.06
C LYS A 214 -12.35 12.72 -11.20
N CYS A 215 -11.67 13.11 -10.12
CA CYS A 215 -11.23 12.16 -9.11
C CYS A 215 -12.40 11.36 -8.55
N THR A 216 -13.51 12.02 -8.22
CA THR A 216 -14.68 11.38 -7.60
C THR A 216 -15.49 10.55 -8.61
N LEU A 217 -15.64 11.05 -9.85
CA LEU A 217 -16.50 10.48 -10.91
C LEU A 217 -15.81 9.46 -11.81
N ASP A 218 -14.51 9.58 -12.06
CA ASP A 218 -13.79 8.76 -13.06
C ASP A 218 -12.78 7.78 -12.43
N PHE A 219 -12.28 8.03 -11.22
CA PHE A 219 -11.17 7.25 -10.67
C PHE A 219 -11.64 5.91 -10.05
N PRO A 220 -11.13 4.74 -10.49
CA PRO A 220 -11.56 3.44 -9.94
C PRO A 220 -11.11 3.23 -8.48
N ALA A 221 -12.05 2.84 -7.62
CA ALA A 221 -11.80 2.67 -6.18
C ALA A 221 -10.71 1.62 -5.89
N VAL A 222 -10.74 0.48 -6.57
CA VAL A 222 -9.73 -0.58 -6.43
C VAL A 222 -8.34 -0.08 -6.81
N THR A 223 -8.20 0.66 -7.92
CA THR A 223 -6.93 1.22 -8.38
C THR A 223 -6.34 2.19 -7.35
N LEU A 224 -7.18 3.03 -6.73
CA LEU A 224 -6.75 3.94 -5.67
C LEU A 224 -6.26 3.18 -4.44
N VAL A 225 -7.05 2.23 -3.95
CA VAL A 225 -6.71 1.46 -2.74
C VAL A 225 -5.46 0.60 -2.97
N ARG A 226 -5.30 -0.01 -4.16
CA ARG A 226 -4.11 -0.78 -4.54
C ARG A 226 -2.86 0.10 -4.53
N PHE A 227 -2.95 1.30 -5.11
CA PHE A 227 -1.88 2.30 -5.07
C PHE A 227 -1.55 2.72 -3.63
N MET A 228 -2.55 3.06 -2.82
CA MET A 228 -2.37 3.53 -1.45
C MET A 228 -1.82 2.42 -0.53
N TRP A 229 -2.17 1.17 -0.77
CA TRP A 229 -1.60 0.01 -0.07
C TRP A 229 -0.11 -0.16 -0.40
N ASN A 230 0.23 -0.17 -1.71
CA ASN A 230 1.61 -0.27 -2.20
C ASN A 230 2.50 0.88 -1.67
N HIS A 231 2.00 2.11 -1.67
CA HIS A 231 2.71 3.30 -1.17
C HIS A 231 2.62 3.48 0.36
N HIS A 232 2.06 2.50 1.08
CA HIS A 232 1.94 2.47 2.54
C HIS A 232 1.12 3.65 3.14
N LEU A 233 0.27 4.28 2.33
CA LEU A 233 -0.65 5.37 2.73
C LEU A 233 -1.84 4.85 3.55
N LEU A 234 -2.24 3.58 3.37
CA LEU A 234 -3.28 2.93 4.19
C LEU A 234 -2.78 2.47 5.57
N SER A 235 -1.49 2.60 5.91
CA SER A 235 -1.00 2.11 7.21
C SER A 235 -0.88 3.21 8.26
N THR A 236 -1.46 2.93 9.43
CA THR A 236 -1.35 3.72 10.65
C THR A 236 -0.21 3.26 11.58
N ILE A 237 0.35 2.05 11.38
CA ILE A 237 1.27 1.39 12.33
C ILE A 237 2.54 0.83 11.67
N SER A 238 2.49 0.42 10.39
CA SER A 238 3.63 -0.19 9.69
C SER A 238 4.75 0.82 9.39
N THR A 239 5.98 0.34 9.32
CA THR A 239 7.17 1.13 9.00
C THR A 239 7.05 1.70 7.58
N ARG A 240 6.81 3.01 7.47
CA ARG A 240 6.70 3.68 6.18
C ARG A 240 8.04 3.59 5.43
N PRO A 241 8.05 3.15 4.15
CA PRO A 241 9.27 3.10 3.36
C PRO A 241 9.84 4.50 3.19
N GLN A 242 11.18 4.59 3.22
CA GLN A 242 11.89 5.85 3.14
C GLN A 242 11.61 6.54 1.79
N TRP A 243 11.15 7.80 1.86
CA TRP A 243 11.11 8.69 0.71
C TRP A 243 12.51 9.25 0.43
N LEU A 244 12.82 9.39 -0.85
CA LEU A 244 14.14 9.74 -1.35
C LEU A 244 14.04 10.85 -2.40
N THR A 245 15.03 11.72 -2.44
CA THR A 245 15.28 12.66 -3.56
C THR A 245 16.69 12.46 -4.11
N LEU A 246 16.99 13.05 -5.26
CA LEU A 246 18.29 12.97 -5.93
C LEU A 246 19.19 14.11 -5.44
N LYS A 247 20.36 13.76 -4.89
CA LYS A 247 21.30 14.72 -4.28
C LYS A 247 21.83 15.80 -5.25
N LYS A 248 21.70 15.57 -6.56
CA LYS A 248 22.06 16.49 -7.64
C LYS A 248 20.90 16.72 -8.63
N CYS A 249 19.66 16.59 -8.13
CA CYS A 249 18.41 16.79 -8.89
C CYS A 249 18.20 15.77 -10.04
N GLY A 250 17.03 15.79 -10.65
CA GLY A 250 16.59 14.92 -11.75
C GLY A 250 17.55 14.89 -12.94
N LYS A 251 18.10 16.05 -13.33
CA LYS A 251 19.05 16.16 -14.45
C LYS A 251 20.30 15.28 -14.28
N SER A 252 20.74 15.00 -13.05
CA SER A 252 21.99 14.26 -12.81
C SER A 252 22.02 12.84 -13.37
N TYR A 253 20.89 12.11 -13.39
CA TYR A 253 20.86 10.77 -13.98
C TYR A 253 20.79 10.80 -15.51
N ILE A 254 20.18 11.85 -16.09
CA ILE A 254 20.16 12.04 -17.55
C ILE A 254 21.60 12.31 -18.03
N ASP A 255 22.30 13.22 -17.37
CA ASP A 255 23.70 13.54 -17.71
C ASP A 255 24.61 12.29 -17.56
N ALA A 256 24.34 11.42 -16.59
CA ALA A 256 25.05 10.15 -16.42
C ALA A 256 24.73 9.10 -17.49
N VAL A 257 23.54 9.11 -18.11
CA VAL A 257 23.18 8.24 -19.24
C VAL A 257 23.76 8.77 -20.56
N MET A 258 23.74 10.08 -20.75
CA MET A 258 24.22 10.73 -21.98
C MET A 258 25.74 10.84 -22.06
N HIS A 259 26.47 10.59 -20.96
CA HIS A 259 27.93 10.63 -20.92
C HIS A 259 28.56 9.63 -21.90
N GLY A 260 29.04 10.14 -23.04
CA GLY A 260 29.64 9.34 -24.11
C GLY A 260 28.64 8.81 -25.15
N PHE A 261 27.38 9.23 -25.12
CA PHE A 261 26.43 8.92 -26.20
C PHE A 261 26.77 9.71 -27.48
N PRO A 262 26.70 9.11 -28.69
CA PRO A 262 27.05 9.81 -29.93
C PRO A 262 26.13 11.00 -30.22
N SER A 263 26.70 12.20 -30.34
CA SER A 263 25.91 13.43 -30.59
C SER A 263 25.20 13.42 -31.94
N ASN A 264 25.70 12.68 -32.93
CA ASN A 264 25.07 12.46 -34.23
C ASN A 264 23.90 11.46 -34.20
N HIS A 265 23.63 10.81 -33.06
CA HIS A 265 22.47 9.96 -32.81
C HIS A 265 21.41 10.64 -31.94
N LEU A 266 21.61 11.92 -31.56
CA LEU A 266 20.70 12.70 -30.74
C LEU A 266 20.10 13.86 -31.53
N PHE A 267 18.78 13.89 -31.65
CA PHE A 267 18.03 14.90 -32.39
C PHE A 267 17.11 15.69 -31.43
N LEU A 268 17.65 16.76 -30.83
CA LEU A 268 16.87 17.75 -30.06
C LEU A 268 16.16 18.73 -31.01
N ASN A 269 15.09 19.38 -30.53
CA ASN A 269 14.20 20.24 -31.34
C ASN A 269 13.62 19.54 -32.58
N THR A 270 13.62 18.20 -32.61
CA THR A 270 13.28 17.39 -33.78
C THR A 270 12.01 16.60 -33.47
N GLN A 271 10.88 17.30 -33.49
CA GLN A 271 9.58 16.68 -33.30
C GLN A 271 9.31 15.65 -34.41
N VAL A 272 9.04 14.41 -34.01
CA VAL A 272 8.45 13.38 -34.87
C VAL A 272 6.97 13.70 -35.05
N THR A 273 6.54 13.79 -36.30
CA THR A 273 5.16 14.16 -36.68
C THR A 273 4.35 12.95 -37.11
N GLN A 274 4.98 11.96 -37.75
CA GLN A 274 4.32 10.74 -38.20
C GLN A 274 5.26 9.52 -38.12
N VAL A 275 4.68 8.34 -37.91
CA VAL A 275 5.34 7.03 -38.05
C VAL A 275 4.51 6.11 -38.97
N THR A 276 5.17 5.51 -39.96
CA THR A 276 4.57 4.61 -40.95
C THR A 276 5.32 3.28 -41.03
N SER A 277 4.61 2.18 -41.24
CA SER A 277 5.24 0.88 -41.56
C SER A 277 5.55 0.81 -43.06
N GLU A 278 6.71 0.26 -43.40
CA GLU A 278 7.16 0.00 -44.77
C GLU A 278 6.76 -1.44 -45.20
N GLU A 279 6.72 -1.72 -46.51
CA GLU A 279 6.33 -3.03 -47.04
C GLU A 279 7.28 -4.18 -46.62
N ASP A 280 8.53 -3.88 -46.31
CA ASP A 280 9.54 -4.84 -45.84
C ASP A 280 9.47 -5.11 -44.31
N GLY A 281 8.49 -4.52 -43.62
CA GLY A 281 8.29 -4.67 -42.18
C GLY A 281 9.12 -3.73 -41.31
N ARG A 282 9.97 -2.87 -41.90
CA ARG A 282 10.62 -1.77 -41.18
C ARG A 282 9.65 -0.61 -40.95
N VAL A 283 10.12 0.40 -40.23
CA VAL A 283 9.32 1.53 -39.77
C VAL A 283 10.01 2.83 -40.12
N ARG A 284 9.29 3.74 -40.77
CA ARG A 284 9.74 5.08 -41.13
C ARG A 284 9.25 6.11 -40.12
N VAL A 285 10.17 6.94 -39.67
CA VAL A 285 9.95 8.08 -38.77
C VAL A 285 10.03 9.35 -39.61
N HIS A 286 8.99 10.19 -39.55
CA HIS A 286 8.92 11.48 -40.24
C HIS A 286 8.99 12.62 -39.23
N THR A 287 9.74 13.68 -39.55
CA THR A 287 9.99 14.80 -38.65
C THR A 287 9.40 16.12 -39.18
N HIS A 288 9.19 17.08 -38.28
CA HIS A 288 8.51 18.36 -38.57
C HIS A 288 9.21 19.23 -39.64
N ASP A 289 10.50 18.99 -39.88
CA ASP A 289 11.33 19.66 -40.89
C ASP A 289 11.30 18.94 -42.25
N GLY A 290 10.39 17.98 -42.44
CA GLY A 290 10.17 17.27 -43.71
C GLY A 290 11.17 16.14 -44.01
N LYS A 291 12.08 15.82 -43.09
CA LYS A 291 12.96 14.65 -43.23
C LYS A 291 12.22 13.37 -42.85
N SER A 292 12.72 12.24 -43.36
CA SER A 292 12.32 10.91 -42.85
C SER A 292 13.49 9.94 -42.86
N ASP A 293 13.49 9.04 -41.87
CA ASP A 293 14.49 7.99 -41.67
C ASP A 293 13.79 6.64 -41.46
N VAL A 294 14.39 5.56 -41.97
CA VAL A 294 13.88 4.19 -41.78
C VAL A 294 14.67 3.49 -40.67
N TYR A 295 13.97 2.70 -39.87
CA TYR A 295 14.44 1.97 -38.69
C TYR A 295 13.86 0.55 -38.65
N ASP A 296 14.59 -0.41 -38.09
CA ASP A 296 14.10 -1.78 -37.92
C ASP A 296 13.24 -1.95 -36.66
N HIS A 297 13.24 -0.93 -35.78
CA HIS A 297 12.34 -0.82 -34.64
C HIS A 297 12.15 0.64 -34.20
N VAL A 298 10.95 0.99 -33.72
CA VAL A 298 10.64 2.32 -33.15
C VAL A 298 9.98 2.17 -31.78
N ILE A 299 10.56 2.81 -30.77
CA ILE A 299 10.01 2.92 -29.41
C ILE A 299 9.35 4.29 -29.29
N LEU A 300 8.02 4.33 -29.23
CA LEU A 300 7.26 5.54 -28.91
C LEU A 300 7.20 5.68 -27.38
N ALA A 301 8.13 6.47 -26.83
CA ALA A 301 8.26 6.78 -25.40
C ALA A 301 7.56 8.11 -25.03
N THR A 302 6.44 8.37 -25.69
CA THR A 302 5.60 9.58 -25.57
C THR A 302 4.37 9.31 -24.68
N HIS A 303 3.48 10.28 -24.50
CA HIS A 303 2.14 10.01 -23.95
C HIS A 303 1.32 9.13 -24.92
N GLY A 304 0.36 8.34 -24.42
CA GLY A 304 -0.45 7.43 -25.25
C GLY A 304 -1.27 8.15 -26.33
N ASP A 305 -1.81 9.33 -26.01
CA ASP A 305 -2.51 10.20 -26.95
C ASP A 305 -1.57 10.78 -28.02
N GLN A 306 -0.33 11.10 -27.66
CA GLN A 306 0.73 11.50 -28.60
C GLN A 306 1.15 10.33 -29.50
N ALA A 307 1.30 9.13 -28.94
CA ALA A 307 1.68 7.94 -29.70
C ALA A 307 0.61 7.61 -30.76
N LEU A 308 -0.68 7.67 -30.40
CA LEU A 308 -1.79 7.50 -31.34
C LEU A 308 -1.79 8.57 -32.44
N ARG A 309 -1.50 9.85 -32.11
CA ARG A 309 -1.36 10.91 -33.13
C ARG A 309 -0.17 10.68 -34.07
N ILE A 310 0.95 10.19 -33.54
CA ILE A 310 2.17 9.92 -34.32
C ILE A 310 1.98 8.74 -35.28
N ILE A 311 1.37 7.62 -34.86
CA ILE A 311 1.03 6.56 -35.83
C ILE A 311 -0.06 7.05 -36.79
N GLY A 312 -1.07 7.79 -36.31
CA GLY A 312 -2.04 8.49 -37.17
C GLY A 312 -2.84 7.55 -38.08
N SER A 313 -2.82 7.80 -39.39
CA SER A 313 -3.38 6.91 -40.43
C SER A 313 -2.69 5.54 -40.51
N SER A 314 -1.49 5.45 -39.91
CA SER A 314 -0.78 4.26 -39.43
C SER A 314 -1.54 3.18 -38.69
N ALA A 315 -2.47 3.63 -37.85
CA ALA A 315 -2.96 2.83 -36.74
C ALA A 315 -3.78 1.63 -37.22
N THR A 316 -3.45 0.44 -36.71
CA THR A 316 -4.38 -0.69 -36.81
C THR A 316 -5.66 -0.40 -36.01
N PRO A 317 -6.79 -1.08 -36.30
CA PRO A 317 -8.01 -0.92 -35.51
C PRO A 317 -7.80 -1.16 -34.00
N GLU A 318 -6.96 -2.14 -33.66
CA GLU A 318 -6.63 -2.55 -32.30
C GLU A 318 -5.71 -1.53 -31.58
N GLU A 319 -4.70 -0.98 -32.28
CA GLU A 319 -3.90 0.14 -31.78
C GLU A 319 -4.78 1.38 -31.54
N LYS A 320 -5.71 1.67 -32.45
CA LYS A 320 -6.63 2.81 -32.32
C LYS A 320 -7.61 2.63 -31.17
N GLU A 321 -8.18 1.44 -30.99
CA GLU A 321 -9.04 1.08 -29.87
C GLU A 321 -8.30 1.31 -28.54
N ILE A 322 -7.19 0.60 -28.32
CA ILE A 322 -6.43 0.60 -27.08
C ILE A 322 -5.84 1.98 -26.77
N LEU A 323 -5.18 2.63 -27.73
CA LEU A 323 -4.47 3.88 -27.47
C LEU A 323 -5.43 5.08 -27.27
N SER A 324 -6.67 5.01 -27.78
CA SER A 324 -7.66 6.10 -27.62
C SER A 324 -8.18 6.26 -26.20
N ALA A 325 -8.00 5.25 -25.34
CA ALA A 325 -8.36 5.31 -23.93
C ALA A 325 -7.43 6.24 -23.13
N PHE A 326 -6.14 6.31 -23.49
CA PHE A 326 -5.15 7.10 -22.77
C PHE A 326 -5.27 8.59 -23.12
N LYS A 327 -5.66 9.39 -22.14
CA LYS A 327 -5.83 10.85 -22.24
C LYS A 327 -4.88 11.54 -21.26
N THR A 328 -4.63 12.83 -21.46
CA THR A 328 -3.82 13.64 -20.54
C THR A 328 -4.56 14.91 -20.10
N SER A 329 -4.41 15.30 -18.83
CA SER A 329 -4.66 16.68 -18.38
C SER A 329 -3.42 17.53 -18.63
N GLU A 330 -3.60 18.78 -19.01
CA GLU A 330 -2.52 19.77 -19.03
C GLU A 330 -2.54 20.53 -17.69
N ASN A 331 -1.36 20.73 -17.10
CA ASN A 331 -1.17 21.38 -15.82
C ASN A 331 -0.08 22.46 -15.96
N SER A 332 -0.35 23.66 -15.43
CA SER A 332 0.63 24.74 -15.33
C SER A 332 1.44 24.57 -14.04
N VAL A 333 2.74 24.84 -14.08
CA VAL A 333 3.63 24.79 -12.91
C VAL A 333 4.53 26.02 -12.88
N VAL A 334 4.55 26.74 -11.76
CA VAL A 334 5.33 27.96 -11.57
C VAL A 334 6.33 27.76 -10.42
N LEU A 335 7.58 28.16 -10.64
CA LEU A 335 8.66 28.20 -9.65
C LEU A 335 8.80 29.63 -9.13
N HIS A 336 8.55 29.86 -7.84
CA HIS A 336 8.48 31.19 -7.23
C HIS A 336 8.79 31.20 -5.72
N SER A 337 8.75 32.39 -5.10
CA SER A 337 8.85 32.59 -3.64
C SER A 337 7.61 33.22 -2.99
N ASP A 338 6.55 33.47 -3.75
CA ASP A 338 5.28 34.01 -3.22
C ASP A 338 4.61 33.09 -2.17
N LEU A 339 4.56 33.55 -0.92
CA LEU A 339 3.97 32.84 0.22
C LEU A 339 2.42 32.83 0.23
N SER A 340 1.74 33.57 -0.65
CA SER A 340 0.27 33.51 -0.78
C SER A 340 -0.24 32.16 -1.31
N HIS A 341 0.68 31.29 -1.76
CA HIS A 341 0.43 29.91 -2.15
C HIS A 341 0.80 28.88 -1.05
N MET A 342 1.04 29.32 0.19
CA MET A 342 1.26 28.44 1.35
C MET A 342 0.11 28.54 2.36
N PRO A 343 -0.07 27.54 3.26
CA PRO A 343 -1.00 27.65 4.37
C PRO A 343 -0.70 28.87 5.25
N ALA A 344 -1.76 29.50 5.76
CA ALA A 344 -1.66 30.73 6.56
C ALA A 344 -0.99 30.48 7.93
N SER A 345 -1.10 29.25 8.46
CA SER A 345 -0.34 28.79 9.62
C SER A 345 0.93 28.06 9.17
N GLU A 346 2.12 28.56 9.53
CA GLU A 346 3.40 27.84 9.33
C GLU A 346 3.39 26.43 9.96
N LYS A 347 2.54 26.17 10.97
CA LYS A 347 2.34 24.83 11.55
C LYS A 347 1.73 23.82 10.58
N ALA A 348 1.00 24.28 9.56
CA ALA A 348 0.41 23.43 8.53
C ALA A 348 1.32 23.27 7.30
N TRP A 349 2.44 23.99 7.24
CA TRP A 349 3.41 23.86 6.15
C TRP A 349 3.94 22.44 6.08
N SER A 350 3.81 21.87 4.90
CA SER A 350 4.15 20.49 4.59
C SER A 350 5.05 20.45 3.35
N SER A 351 5.59 19.28 3.03
CA SER A 351 6.28 19.07 1.76
C SER A 351 5.36 19.41 0.58
N TRP A 352 4.11 18.96 0.66
CA TRP A 352 3.05 19.10 -0.34
C TRP A 352 1.84 19.79 0.30
N ASN A 353 1.42 20.94 -0.21
CA ASN A 353 0.36 21.76 0.38
C ASN A 353 -0.78 21.92 -0.64
N TYR A 354 -1.94 21.34 -0.37
CA TYR A 354 -3.12 21.42 -1.23
C TYR A 354 -3.96 22.65 -0.87
N LEU A 355 -4.20 23.53 -1.84
CA LEU A 355 -5.00 24.75 -1.70
C LEU A 355 -6.32 24.60 -2.45
N THR A 356 -7.42 24.94 -1.78
CA THR A 356 -8.78 24.77 -2.31
C THR A 356 -9.73 25.83 -1.76
N LEU A 357 -10.80 26.10 -2.48
CA LEU A 357 -11.89 26.98 -2.07
C LEU A 357 -13.18 26.17 -1.90
N SER A 358 -14.12 26.66 -1.12
CA SER A 358 -15.47 26.11 -1.00
C SER A 358 -16.35 26.65 -2.13
N SER A 359 -16.63 25.84 -3.14
CA SER A 359 -17.52 26.23 -4.24
C SER A 359 -18.97 26.43 -3.77
N PRO A 360 -19.63 27.57 -4.11
CA PRO A 360 -21.06 27.75 -3.87
C PRO A 360 -21.87 26.74 -4.67
N SER A 361 -22.82 26.07 -4.03
CA SER A 361 -23.52 24.87 -4.55
C SER A 361 -24.55 25.13 -5.67
N THR A 362 -24.35 26.16 -6.51
CA THR A 362 -25.36 26.69 -7.43
C THR A 362 -24.84 27.08 -8.82
N GLY A 363 -23.57 26.79 -9.18
CA GLY A 363 -23.02 27.15 -10.49
C GLY A 363 -22.07 26.12 -11.10
N LYS A 364 -22.36 25.64 -12.32
CA LYS A 364 -21.50 24.75 -13.12
C LYS A 364 -20.26 25.46 -13.74
N GLN A 365 -19.65 26.42 -13.02
CA GLN A 365 -18.55 27.24 -13.56
C GLN A 365 -17.36 27.47 -12.63
N ASN A 366 -17.35 26.92 -11.42
CA ASN A 366 -16.09 26.55 -10.78
C ASN A 366 -15.80 25.09 -11.11
N ILE A 367 -14.89 24.86 -12.06
CA ILE A 367 -14.17 23.60 -12.15
C ILE A 367 -13.12 23.69 -11.05
N ASP A 368 -13.27 22.94 -9.96
CA ASP A 368 -12.38 23.05 -8.79
C ASP A 368 -10.93 22.75 -9.23
N GLN A 369 -10.10 23.80 -9.28
CA GLN A 369 -8.71 23.71 -9.71
C GLN A 369 -7.89 23.12 -8.56
N VAL A 370 -7.30 21.95 -8.78
CA VAL A 370 -6.26 21.41 -7.88
C VAL A 370 -5.09 22.36 -7.89
N SER A 371 -4.92 23.11 -6.83
CA SER A 371 -3.74 23.91 -6.60
C SER A 371 -2.85 23.25 -5.56
N LEU A 372 -1.59 23.02 -5.91
CA LEU A 372 -0.68 22.21 -5.12
C LEU A 372 0.71 22.86 -5.06
N THR A 373 1.11 23.30 -3.88
CA THR A 373 2.41 23.93 -3.63
C THR A 373 3.38 22.94 -3.00
N TYR A 374 4.41 22.58 -3.76
CA TYR A 374 5.56 21.84 -3.29
C TYR A 374 6.55 22.79 -2.61
N ASN A 375 6.91 22.50 -1.36
CA ASN A 375 7.93 23.23 -0.62
C ASN A 375 9.31 22.59 -0.89
N MET A 376 10.13 23.25 -1.70
CA MET A 376 11.41 22.70 -2.17
C MET A 376 12.53 22.83 -1.13
N ASN A 377 12.39 23.74 -0.16
CA ASN A 377 13.26 23.79 1.01
C ASN A 377 13.19 22.47 1.81
N ILE A 378 11.98 21.90 1.95
CA ILE A 378 11.77 20.58 2.58
C ILE A 378 12.17 19.45 1.60
N LEU A 379 11.59 19.41 0.39
CA LEU A 379 11.72 18.26 -0.53
C LEU A 379 13.13 18.02 -1.08
N GLN A 380 13.94 19.07 -1.19
CA GLN A 380 15.32 19.01 -1.72
C GLN A 380 16.38 19.48 -0.71
N HIS A 381 16.01 19.76 0.53
CA HIS A 381 16.90 20.33 1.57
C HIS A 381 17.54 21.65 1.16
N ILE A 382 16.82 22.50 0.40
CA ILE A 382 17.34 23.80 -0.07
C ILE A 382 17.38 24.79 1.11
N PRO A 383 18.55 25.30 1.54
CA PRO A 383 18.63 26.10 2.76
C PRO A 383 17.89 27.44 2.67
N ARG A 384 16.81 27.60 3.46
CA ARG A 384 15.91 28.76 3.45
C ARG A 384 16.65 30.07 3.75
N GLU A 385 17.65 30.01 4.63
CA GLU A 385 18.52 31.13 5.01
C GLU A 385 19.48 31.60 3.90
N THR A 386 19.75 30.75 2.89
CA THR A 386 20.60 31.10 1.74
C THR A 386 19.79 31.44 0.49
N PHE A 387 18.67 30.73 0.25
CA PHE A 387 17.92 30.81 -1.01
C PHE A 387 16.53 31.46 -0.89
N GLY A 388 16.08 31.77 0.33
CA GLY A 388 14.70 32.17 0.60
C GLY A 388 13.74 30.99 0.57
N ASP A 389 12.45 31.29 0.54
CA ASP A 389 11.40 30.32 0.26
C ASP A 389 11.42 29.93 -1.22
N VAL A 390 11.52 28.64 -1.49
CA VAL A 390 11.61 28.07 -2.85
C VAL A 390 10.42 27.15 -3.04
N LEU A 391 9.43 27.64 -3.79
CA LEU A 391 8.14 27.00 -3.97
C LEU A 391 7.91 26.64 -5.43
N VAL A 392 7.28 25.48 -5.66
CA VAL A 392 6.78 25.08 -6.97
C VAL A 392 5.28 24.86 -6.84
N THR A 393 4.47 25.77 -7.38
CA THR A 393 3.00 25.63 -7.35
C THR A 393 2.46 25.18 -8.70
N MET A 394 1.74 24.06 -8.67
CA MET A 394 0.95 23.56 -9.80
C MET A 394 -0.45 24.18 -9.77
N ASN A 395 -0.94 24.61 -10.94
CA ASN A 395 -2.22 25.29 -11.18
C ASN A 395 -2.59 26.28 -10.05
N PRO A 396 -1.86 27.41 -9.92
CA PRO A 396 -2.06 28.35 -8.83
C PRO A 396 -3.45 29.02 -8.92
N LEU A 397 -4.22 29.02 -7.81
CA LEU A 397 -5.61 29.54 -7.76
C LEU A 397 -5.75 31.00 -8.22
N HIS A 398 -4.70 31.78 -7.99
CA HIS A 398 -4.45 33.13 -8.48
C HIS A 398 -3.03 33.14 -9.07
N GLN A 399 -2.68 34.11 -9.92
CA GLN A 399 -1.29 34.18 -10.42
C GLN A 399 -0.33 34.58 -9.28
N PRO A 400 0.81 33.87 -9.09
CA PRO A 400 1.85 34.31 -8.16
C PRO A 400 2.38 35.69 -8.53
N ASN A 401 2.86 36.45 -7.55
CA ASN A 401 3.47 37.77 -7.77
C ASN A 401 4.61 37.67 -8.81
N PRO A 402 4.51 38.36 -9.98
CA PRO A 402 5.51 38.29 -11.05
C PRO A 402 6.95 38.54 -10.60
N ASP A 403 7.18 39.44 -9.63
CA ASP A 403 8.51 39.77 -9.11
C ASP A 403 9.18 38.60 -8.38
N THR A 404 8.42 37.54 -8.05
CA THR A 404 8.91 36.35 -7.33
C THR A 404 9.13 35.14 -8.23
N ILE A 405 8.70 35.18 -9.49
CA ILE A 405 8.72 34.03 -10.42
C ILE A 405 10.10 33.88 -11.06
N GLN A 406 10.64 32.66 -11.02
CA GLN A 406 11.90 32.29 -11.70
C GLN A 406 11.74 31.25 -12.81
N GLY A 407 10.53 30.70 -13.00
CA GLY A 407 10.22 29.86 -14.15
C GLY A 407 8.76 29.43 -14.21
N SER A 408 8.23 29.24 -15.42
CA SER A 408 6.88 28.73 -15.66
C SER A 408 6.93 27.62 -16.72
N PHE A 409 6.20 26.54 -16.48
CA PHE A 409 6.26 25.30 -17.23
C PHE A 409 4.86 24.72 -17.44
N THR A 410 4.72 23.88 -18.46
CA THR A 410 3.48 23.17 -18.77
C THR A 410 3.77 21.68 -18.86
N TYR A 411 3.05 20.88 -18.07
CA TYR A 411 3.20 19.43 -17.98
C TYR A 411 1.89 18.71 -18.33
N ARG A 412 1.99 17.43 -18.69
CA ARG A 412 0.84 16.62 -19.11
C ARG A 412 0.79 15.33 -18.32
N HIS A 413 -0.22 15.18 -17.47
CA HIS A 413 -0.36 14.02 -16.60
C HIS A 413 -1.42 13.05 -17.17
N PRO A 414 -1.20 11.72 -17.11
CA PRO A 414 -2.18 10.76 -17.62
C PRO A 414 -3.48 10.79 -16.80
N LEU A 415 -4.62 10.67 -17.48
CA LEU A 415 -5.92 10.56 -16.83
C LEU A 415 -6.30 9.10 -16.59
N TYR A 416 -6.64 8.79 -15.33
CA TYR A 416 -6.98 7.45 -14.86
C TYR A 416 -8.50 7.27 -14.82
N THR A 417 -9.05 6.78 -15.93
CA THR A 417 -10.45 6.36 -16.06
C THR A 417 -10.54 4.83 -16.19
N PRO A 418 -11.73 4.20 -16.04
CA PRO A 418 -11.87 2.74 -16.16
C PRO A 418 -11.51 2.23 -17.57
N GLU A 419 -11.63 3.06 -18.60
CA GLU A 419 -11.21 2.74 -19.96
C GLU A 419 -9.68 2.68 -20.05
N ALA A 420 -8.97 3.61 -19.41
CA ALA A 420 -7.52 3.62 -19.39
C ALA A 420 -6.96 2.40 -18.64
N VAL A 421 -7.51 2.07 -17.47
CA VAL A 421 -7.11 0.88 -16.68
C VAL A 421 -7.39 -0.42 -17.47
N ARG A 422 -8.56 -0.52 -18.11
CA ARG A 422 -8.88 -1.65 -19.01
C ARG A 422 -7.92 -1.73 -20.20
N ALA A 423 -7.56 -0.60 -20.81
CA ALA A 423 -6.62 -0.54 -21.91
C ALA A 423 -5.19 -0.96 -21.50
N GLN A 424 -4.76 -0.72 -20.26
CA GLN A 424 -3.49 -1.24 -19.74
C GLN A 424 -3.44 -2.77 -19.78
N LYS A 425 -4.51 -3.45 -19.34
CA LYS A 425 -4.62 -4.93 -19.45
C LYS A 425 -4.58 -5.44 -20.91
N LEU A 426 -4.86 -4.58 -21.90
CA LEU A 426 -4.85 -4.92 -23.33
C LEU A 426 -3.54 -4.61 -24.07
N LEU A 427 -2.65 -3.78 -23.52
CA LEU A 427 -1.41 -3.35 -24.20
C LEU A 427 -0.54 -4.46 -24.82
N PRO A 428 -0.36 -5.66 -24.21
CA PRO A 428 0.42 -6.75 -24.81
C PRO A 428 -0.08 -7.23 -26.19
N ARG A 429 -1.32 -6.89 -26.55
CA ARG A 429 -1.90 -7.19 -27.87
C ARG A 429 -1.26 -6.39 -29.01
N ILE A 430 -0.81 -5.16 -28.75
CA ILE A 430 -0.24 -4.26 -29.79
C ILE A 430 1.27 -4.11 -29.74
N GLN A 431 1.90 -4.49 -28.62
CA GLN A 431 3.37 -4.40 -28.46
C GLN A 431 4.12 -5.24 -29.52
N ASN A 432 5.08 -4.60 -30.19
CA ASN A 432 6.05 -5.19 -31.14
C ASN A 432 5.43 -6.01 -32.30
N LYS A 433 4.17 -5.78 -32.68
CA LYS A 433 3.52 -6.54 -33.77
C LYS A 433 4.00 -6.13 -35.17
N ARG A 434 4.45 -4.88 -35.33
CA ARG A 434 4.88 -4.27 -36.62
C ARG A 434 6.13 -3.40 -36.51
N GLY A 435 7.08 -3.82 -35.65
CA GLY A 435 8.31 -3.06 -35.38
C GLY A 435 8.13 -1.81 -34.50
N ILE A 436 6.92 -1.57 -33.97
CA ILE A 436 6.61 -0.44 -33.07
C ILE A 436 6.36 -0.98 -31.66
N SER A 437 6.89 -0.30 -30.65
CA SER A 437 6.59 -0.51 -29.23
C SER A 437 6.18 0.77 -28.53
N TYR A 438 5.36 0.67 -27.48
CA TYR A 438 4.74 1.81 -26.79
C TYR A 438 5.16 1.86 -25.32
N ALA A 439 5.79 2.95 -24.88
CA ALA A 439 6.32 3.13 -23.53
C ALA A 439 5.87 4.45 -22.90
N GLY A 440 5.84 4.50 -21.57
CA GLY A 440 5.50 5.71 -20.83
C GLY A 440 4.82 5.40 -19.50
N ALA A 441 4.77 6.38 -18.60
CA ALA A 441 4.23 6.20 -17.26
C ALA A 441 2.73 5.81 -17.25
N TRP A 442 2.00 6.21 -18.30
CA TRP A 442 0.60 5.85 -18.57
C TRP A 442 0.36 4.34 -18.78
N THR A 443 1.40 3.52 -18.87
CA THR A 443 1.29 2.05 -18.96
C THR A 443 0.96 1.38 -17.61
N LYS A 444 1.17 2.09 -16.48
CA LYS A 444 0.74 1.70 -15.12
C LYS A 444 0.24 2.93 -14.35
N TYR A 445 0.60 3.12 -13.08
CA TYR A 445 0.03 4.12 -12.17
C TYR A 445 0.36 5.59 -12.49
N GLY A 446 1.31 5.87 -13.38
CA GLY A 446 1.63 7.22 -13.85
C GLY A 446 2.94 7.80 -13.31
N PHE A 447 3.71 7.01 -12.57
CA PHE A 447 4.91 7.45 -11.87
C PHE A 447 6.19 7.26 -12.67
N HIS A 448 7.30 7.82 -12.15
CA HIS A 448 8.59 7.73 -12.84
C HIS A 448 9.08 6.29 -12.96
N GLU A 449 8.88 5.43 -11.94
CA GLU A 449 9.17 3.99 -12.02
C GLU A 449 8.38 3.32 -13.14
N ASP A 450 7.09 3.63 -13.30
CA ASP A 450 6.24 3.01 -14.32
C ASP A 450 6.78 3.32 -15.72
N GLY A 451 7.08 4.60 -15.98
CA GLY A 451 7.66 5.04 -17.23
C GLY A 451 9.03 4.41 -17.47
N PHE A 452 9.94 4.53 -16.49
CA PHE A 452 11.29 3.97 -16.56
C PHE A 452 11.27 2.45 -16.81
N SER A 453 10.46 1.71 -16.07
CA SER A 453 10.31 0.26 -16.19
C SER A 453 9.71 -0.16 -17.54
N SER A 454 8.73 0.60 -18.08
CA SER A 454 8.19 0.32 -19.42
C SER A 454 9.25 0.44 -20.52
N GLY A 455 10.19 1.39 -20.38
CA GLY A 455 11.33 1.54 -21.28
C GLY A 455 12.36 0.41 -21.17
N LEU A 456 12.68 -0.01 -19.94
CA LEU A 456 13.54 -1.18 -19.70
C LEU A 456 12.92 -2.47 -20.28
N HIS A 457 11.63 -2.69 -20.03
CA HIS A 457 10.89 -3.89 -20.46
C HIS A 457 10.88 -4.04 -21.99
N ILE A 458 10.66 -2.96 -22.75
CA ILE A 458 10.77 -3.00 -24.23
C ILE A 458 12.20 -3.31 -24.68
N ALA A 459 13.21 -2.67 -24.06
CA ALA A 459 14.59 -2.94 -24.40
C ALA A 459 14.99 -4.40 -24.12
N GLN A 460 14.50 -4.98 -23.01
CA GLN A 460 14.78 -6.35 -22.61
C GLN A 460 14.01 -7.37 -23.48
N ASP A 461 12.70 -7.22 -23.65
CA ASP A 461 11.85 -8.29 -24.17
C ASP A 461 11.63 -8.21 -25.68
N HIS A 462 11.69 -7.01 -26.28
CA HIS A 462 11.52 -6.81 -27.73
C HIS A 462 12.86 -6.71 -28.49
N LEU A 463 13.94 -6.41 -27.76
CA LEU A 463 15.28 -6.12 -28.29
C LEU A 463 16.42 -6.84 -27.54
N TYR A 464 16.11 -7.73 -26.59
CA TYR A 464 17.06 -8.65 -25.94
C TYR A 464 18.22 -7.97 -25.17
N ALA A 465 18.04 -6.73 -24.70
CA ALA A 465 19.02 -6.03 -23.88
C ALA A 465 19.20 -6.71 -22.50
N LYS A 466 20.43 -7.11 -22.19
CA LYS A 466 20.77 -7.72 -20.88
C LYS A 466 20.89 -6.62 -19.81
N LEU A 467 19.90 -6.53 -18.92
CA LEU A 467 19.96 -5.62 -17.77
C LEU A 467 21.02 -6.07 -16.75
N PRO A 468 21.72 -5.13 -16.06
CA PRO A 468 22.74 -5.45 -15.06
C PRO A 468 22.17 -5.72 -13.66
N PHE A 469 20.86 -5.94 -13.56
CA PHE A 469 20.11 -6.29 -12.35
C PHE A 469 18.83 -7.04 -12.77
N GLN A 470 18.21 -7.78 -11.84
CA GLN A 470 16.92 -8.42 -12.07
C GLN A 470 15.81 -7.35 -12.17
N PHE A 471 15.01 -7.40 -13.23
CA PHE A 471 13.81 -6.58 -13.37
C PHE A 471 12.75 -6.99 -12.35
N VAL A 472 12.07 -6.02 -11.73
CA VAL A 472 11.04 -6.24 -10.70
C VAL A 472 9.74 -5.57 -11.13
N ASP A 473 8.60 -6.26 -11.05
CA ASP A 473 7.31 -5.62 -11.29
C ASP A 473 6.84 -4.82 -10.05
N SER A 474 6.92 -3.49 -10.15
CA SER A 474 6.44 -2.56 -9.13
C SER A 474 4.94 -2.66 -8.81
N THR A 475 4.12 -3.21 -9.71
CA THR A 475 2.65 -3.24 -9.62
C THR A 475 2.17 -4.00 -8.38
N TYR A 476 2.86 -5.08 -8.03
CA TYR A 476 2.56 -5.94 -6.89
C TYR A 476 3.73 -5.95 -5.89
N SER A 477 4.31 -4.79 -5.64
CA SER A 477 5.45 -4.58 -4.73
C SER A 477 5.17 -4.98 -3.26
N ARG A 478 3.91 -5.18 -2.87
CA ARG A 478 3.49 -5.76 -1.58
C ARG A 478 2.78 -7.12 -1.72
N GLY A 479 2.92 -7.78 -2.87
CA GLY A 479 2.14 -8.96 -3.25
C GLY A 479 0.78 -8.62 -3.86
N ARG A 480 -0.04 -9.64 -4.11
CA ARG A 480 -1.39 -9.48 -4.68
C ARG A 480 -2.45 -9.21 -3.58
N LYS A 481 -2.50 -10.02 -2.52
CA LYS A 481 -3.47 -9.87 -1.43
C LYS A 481 -2.83 -9.34 -0.13
N PRO A 482 -3.51 -8.46 0.62
CA PRO A 482 -3.05 -8.02 1.94
C PRO A 482 -3.16 -9.15 2.97
N SER A 483 -2.03 -9.60 3.51
CA SER A 483 -1.97 -10.36 4.75
C SER A 483 -2.07 -9.42 5.94
N LEU A 484 -3.17 -9.48 6.68
CA LEU A 484 -3.38 -8.66 7.89
C LEU A 484 -2.78 -9.36 9.10
N GLY A 485 -1.61 -8.90 9.55
CA GLY A 485 -0.94 -9.43 10.74
C GLY A 485 -1.44 -8.80 12.04
N LEU A 486 -1.25 -9.50 13.16
CA LEU A 486 -1.44 -8.94 14.50
C LEU A 486 -0.60 -7.66 14.73
N ALA A 487 0.54 -7.53 14.05
CA ALA A 487 1.42 -6.36 14.12
C ALA A 487 0.84 -5.11 13.43
N ASP A 488 -0.07 -5.26 12.45
CA ASP A 488 -0.68 -4.14 11.72
C ASP A 488 -1.85 -3.49 12.50
N LEU A 489 -2.24 -4.07 13.64
CA LEU A 489 -3.42 -3.70 14.43
C LEU A 489 -3.12 -3.16 15.84
N PHE A 490 -1.90 -3.35 16.37
CA PHE A 490 -1.54 -2.91 17.71
C PHE A 490 -0.33 -1.94 17.71
N PRO A 491 -0.48 -0.70 18.22
CA PRO A 491 0.59 0.30 18.19
C PRO A 491 1.66 0.04 19.26
N GLY A 492 2.75 -0.63 18.87
CA GLY A 492 3.96 -0.82 19.67
C GLY A 492 4.34 -2.29 19.83
N GLY A 493 5.39 -2.72 19.13
CA GLY A 493 5.88 -4.11 19.18
C GLY A 493 7.00 -4.48 18.21
N ALA A 494 7.30 -3.63 17.20
CA ALA A 494 8.42 -3.85 16.29
C ALA A 494 9.77 -3.49 16.94
N GLU A 495 10.42 -4.47 17.57
CA GLU A 495 11.82 -4.37 17.99
C GLU A 495 12.74 -4.31 16.75
N GLN A 496 13.85 -3.57 16.84
CA GLN A 496 14.73 -3.33 15.70
C GLN A 496 15.54 -4.59 15.34
N THR A 497 15.11 -5.32 14.31
CA THR A 497 15.98 -6.29 13.64
C THR A 497 17.04 -5.54 12.80
N PRO A 498 18.34 -5.64 13.13
CA PRO A 498 19.37 -5.05 12.29
C PRO A 498 19.44 -5.80 10.94
N PRO A 499 19.82 -5.14 9.83
CA PRO A 499 19.90 -5.80 8.54
C PRO A 499 20.95 -6.92 8.57
N VAL A 500 20.55 -8.10 8.10
CA VAL A 500 21.45 -9.27 7.99
C VAL A 500 22.64 -8.90 7.08
N PRO A 501 23.89 -9.02 7.54
CA PRO A 501 25.05 -8.75 6.71
C PRO A 501 25.16 -9.83 5.63
N VAL A 502 24.84 -9.48 4.38
CA VAL A 502 25.04 -10.36 3.23
C VAL A 502 26.53 -10.63 3.09
N THR A 503 26.95 -11.85 3.43
CA THR A 503 28.34 -12.26 3.44
C THR A 503 28.92 -12.27 2.02
N SER A 504 30.02 -11.55 1.82
CA SER A 504 30.75 -11.52 0.56
C SER A 504 31.43 -12.86 0.29
N ALA A 505 30.80 -13.71 -0.52
CA ALA A 505 31.39 -14.95 -1.03
C ALA A 505 32.57 -14.63 -1.96
N SER A 506 33.78 -14.59 -1.43
CA SER A 506 35.02 -14.35 -2.16
C SER A 506 35.44 -15.61 -2.92
N ALA A 507 34.94 -15.77 -4.15
CA ALA A 507 35.50 -16.74 -5.08
C ALA A 507 36.93 -16.32 -5.44
N GLY A 508 37.91 -17.12 -5.04
CA GLY A 508 39.31 -16.88 -5.37
C GLY A 508 39.60 -17.16 -6.85
N ALA A 509 40.32 -16.26 -7.50
CA ALA A 509 40.92 -16.47 -8.81
C ALA A 509 42.35 -15.90 -8.81
N GLU A 510 43.32 -16.74 -9.16
CA GLU A 510 44.74 -16.36 -9.15
C GLU A 510 45.08 -15.48 -10.35
N ALA A 511 45.86 -14.41 -10.12
CA ALA A 511 46.47 -13.62 -11.18
C ALA A 511 47.85 -13.11 -10.73
N GLN A 512 48.92 -13.68 -11.32
CA GLN A 512 50.29 -13.25 -11.08
C GLN A 512 50.59 -11.94 -11.84
N PRO A 513 51.20 -10.92 -11.20
CA PRO A 513 51.84 -9.81 -11.90
C PRO A 513 53.30 -10.15 -12.22
N THR A 514 53.69 -10.17 -13.50
CA THR A 514 55.08 -10.34 -13.92
C THR A 514 55.79 -8.98 -14.04
N SER A 515 56.93 -8.82 -13.36
CA SER A 515 57.88 -7.71 -13.56
C SER A 515 59.32 -8.18 -13.23
N PRO A 516 60.34 -7.85 -14.04
CA PRO A 516 61.65 -8.52 -13.95
C PRO A 516 62.80 -7.69 -13.30
N ARG A 517 63.87 -8.43 -12.92
CA ARG A 517 65.22 -7.99 -12.45
C ARG A 517 65.27 -7.56 -10.96
N ILE A 518 65.84 -8.30 -9.99
CA ILE A 518 67.15 -9.01 -9.85
C ILE A 518 68.34 -8.02 -9.73
N PRO A 519 69.27 -8.15 -8.74
CA PRO A 519 69.32 -9.02 -7.54
C PRO A 519 68.99 -8.19 -6.25
N GLU A 520 69.52 -8.27 -5.01
CA GLU A 520 70.49 -9.06 -4.19
C GLU A 520 70.17 -8.72 -2.68
N TRP A 521 70.77 -9.14 -1.54
CA TRP A 521 72.00 -9.87 -1.13
C TRP A 521 71.69 -10.79 0.12
N HIS A 522 72.56 -10.86 1.14
CA HIS A 522 72.46 -11.61 2.42
C HIS A 522 71.72 -10.86 3.58
N ASP A 523 71.44 -11.40 4.79
CA ASP A 523 71.88 -12.65 5.46
C ASP A 523 70.84 -13.20 6.50
N THR A 524 71.16 -14.37 7.05
CA THR A 524 70.55 -15.17 8.12
C THR A 524 70.23 -14.47 9.46
N ARG A 525 69.15 -14.92 10.14
CA ARG A 525 69.26 -15.76 11.37
C ARG A 525 67.91 -16.19 11.98
N THR A 526 67.86 -17.48 12.24
CA THR A 526 66.96 -18.27 13.10
C THR A 526 66.74 -17.73 14.52
N LEU A 527 65.53 -17.91 15.10
CA LEU A 527 65.32 -18.73 16.32
C LEU A 527 63.81 -18.94 16.65
N HIS A 528 63.51 -20.12 17.20
CA HIS A 528 62.22 -20.69 17.60
C HIS A 528 62.55 -21.76 18.70
N PRO A 529 61.59 -22.43 19.37
CA PRO A 529 60.36 -21.96 20.01
C PRO A 529 60.18 -22.53 21.44
N GLN A 530 59.24 -22.01 22.25
CA GLN A 530 58.62 -22.71 23.40
C GLN A 530 57.17 -22.21 23.55
N THR A 531 56.06 -22.92 23.82
CA THR A 531 55.58 -24.33 23.84
C THR A 531 54.64 -24.47 25.05
N ALA A 532 53.43 -25.03 24.84
CA ALA A 532 52.63 -25.78 25.82
C ALA A 532 51.88 -25.00 26.96
N LYS A 533 50.72 -25.45 27.48
CA LYS A 533 49.81 -26.57 27.12
C LYS A 533 48.40 -26.36 27.73
N THR A 534 47.37 -27.01 27.16
CA THR A 534 46.04 -27.22 27.77
C THR A 534 46.06 -28.30 28.86
N PRO A 535 45.03 -28.40 29.72
CA PRO A 535 44.07 -29.53 29.56
C PRO A 535 42.60 -29.19 29.90
N ALA A 536 41.71 -30.17 29.71
CA ALA A 536 40.30 -30.18 30.15
C ALA A 536 39.99 -31.46 30.95
N ILE A 537 38.86 -31.51 31.68
CA ILE A 537 38.25 -32.74 32.26
C ILE A 537 36.77 -32.48 32.65
N MET A 538 35.97 -33.54 32.86
CA MET A 538 34.50 -33.52 32.94
C MET A 538 33.90 -33.65 34.36
N ASN A 539 32.62 -33.26 34.48
CA ASN A 539 31.55 -33.83 35.33
C ASN A 539 31.68 -33.98 36.86
N ALA A 540 30.79 -33.30 37.59
CA ALA A 540 30.05 -33.87 38.74
C ALA A 540 28.73 -33.10 39.01
N LEU A 541 27.72 -33.79 39.57
CA LEU A 541 26.44 -33.21 40.02
C LEU A 541 26.35 -33.26 41.56
N PRO A 542 25.48 -32.43 42.17
CA PRO A 542 24.53 -32.98 43.14
C PRO A 542 23.07 -32.63 42.80
N ARG A 543 22.12 -33.20 43.56
CA ARG A 543 20.68 -33.25 43.22
C ARG A 543 19.78 -32.66 44.32
N LEU A 544 18.73 -31.93 43.90
CA LEU A 544 17.39 -31.87 44.51
C LEU A 544 17.28 -31.21 45.93
N PRO A 545 16.07 -30.89 46.45
CA PRO A 545 14.72 -31.22 45.95
C PRO A 545 13.74 -30.05 45.72
N TRP A 546 12.61 -30.43 45.15
CA TRP A 546 11.44 -29.63 44.80
C TRP A 546 10.73 -29.01 46.01
N ARG A 547 10.05 -27.88 45.80
CA ARG A 547 8.67 -27.67 46.29
C ARG A 547 7.89 -26.72 45.40
N GLN A 548 6.59 -26.97 45.29
CA GLN A 548 5.63 -26.14 44.57
C GLN A 548 5.19 -24.95 45.44
N SER A 549 4.90 -23.80 44.82
CA SER A 549 4.03 -22.77 45.41
C SER A 549 3.26 -22.06 44.30
N ALA A 550 1.94 -21.97 44.44
CA ALA A 550 1.04 -21.46 43.41
C ALA A 550 1.20 -19.95 43.17
N GLN A 551 0.80 -19.51 41.96
CA GLN A 551 0.59 -18.10 41.65
C GLN A 551 -0.44 -17.47 42.59
N ARG A 552 -0.18 -16.23 43.03
CA ARG A 552 -1.25 -15.28 43.35
C ARG A 552 -0.90 -13.91 42.80
N TRP A 553 -1.71 -13.43 41.85
CA TRP A 553 -1.73 -12.03 41.47
C TRP A 553 -1.99 -11.16 42.70
N SER A 554 -1.28 -10.04 42.81
CA SER A 554 -1.50 -9.04 43.86
C SER A 554 -1.62 -7.65 43.22
N CYS A 555 -2.60 -6.87 43.69
CA CYS A 555 -3.02 -5.63 43.02
C CYS A 555 -2.02 -4.48 43.26
N PHE A 556 -1.65 -3.81 42.18
CA PHE A 556 -0.66 -2.71 42.16
C PHE A 556 -1.00 -1.55 43.11
N PHE A 557 -2.29 -1.35 43.42
CA PHE A 557 -2.77 -0.27 44.30
C PHE A 557 -2.49 -0.49 45.80
N CYS A 558 -2.07 -1.67 46.25
CA CYS A 558 -1.96 -1.98 47.69
C CYS A 558 -0.60 -1.63 48.33
N GLN A 559 0.41 -1.19 47.58
CA GLN A 559 1.79 -1.07 48.09
C GLN A 559 2.13 0.23 48.86
N HIS A 560 1.23 1.22 48.95
CA HIS A 560 1.54 2.57 49.45
C HIS A 560 0.83 2.98 50.76
N ALA A 561 0.44 2.02 51.60
CA ALA A 561 -0.10 2.29 52.94
C ALA A 561 1.00 2.22 54.02
N ARG A 562 1.52 3.37 54.47
CA ARG A 562 2.40 3.43 55.67
C ARG A 562 1.56 3.28 56.96
N PRO A 563 1.92 2.38 57.88
CA PRO A 563 1.24 2.27 59.17
C PRO A 563 1.68 3.38 60.13
N SER A 564 0.73 3.93 60.88
CA SER A 564 0.98 4.83 62.03
C SER A 564 0.93 4.02 63.34
N PRO A 565 1.83 4.24 64.31
CA PRO A 565 1.87 3.45 65.53
C PRO A 565 0.66 3.70 66.45
N ARG A 566 0.10 2.63 67.00
CA ARG A 566 -0.91 2.69 68.07
C ARG A 566 -0.23 2.86 69.43
N ASN A 567 -0.58 3.91 70.17
CA ASN A 567 -0.36 3.93 71.62
C ASN A 567 -1.49 3.18 72.34
N LEU A 568 -1.13 2.39 73.35
CA LEU A 568 -2.04 1.66 74.23
C LEU A 568 -1.66 1.93 75.69
N ALA A 569 -2.56 2.58 76.44
CA ALA A 569 -2.57 2.58 77.91
C ALA A 569 -3.97 2.96 78.43
N SER A 570 -4.39 2.35 79.55
CA SER A 570 -5.74 2.48 80.12
C SER A 570 -5.88 3.67 81.09
N PRO A 571 -7.10 4.15 81.35
CA PRO A 571 -7.35 5.24 82.30
C PRO A 571 -7.30 4.79 83.76
N ALA A 572 -6.92 5.71 84.66
CA ALA A 572 -7.11 5.59 86.10
C ALA A 572 -7.64 6.92 86.65
N ALA A 573 -8.68 6.87 87.49
CA ALA A 573 -9.39 8.05 87.97
C ALA A 573 -8.91 8.50 89.35
N ARG A 574 -9.04 9.81 89.65
CA ARG A 574 -9.31 10.34 91.00
C ARG A 574 -9.96 11.71 90.94
N ARG A 575 -10.83 11.98 91.92
CA ARG A 575 -11.50 13.29 92.11
C ARG A 575 -10.65 14.16 93.03
N ALA A 576 -10.62 15.46 92.74
CA ALA A 576 -10.44 16.55 93.70
C ALA A 576 -11.16 17.78 93.15
N ALA A 577 -11.57 18.72 94.01
CA ALA A 577 -12.42 19.85 93.64
C ALA A 577 -11.77 21.20 93.97
N SER A 578 -12.38 22.27 93.45
CA SER A 578 -12.25 23.68 93.85
C SER A 578 -10.84 24.29 93.96
N THR A 579 -10.51 25.20 93.04
CA THR A 579 -10.58 26.66 93.31
C THR A 579 -10.32 27.46 92.03
N THR A 580 -11.03 28.57 91.84
CA THR A 580 -10.67 29.61 90.86
C THR A 580 -9.58 30.51 91.45
N PRO A 581 -8.63 30.96 90.63
CA PRO A 581 -8.69 32.38 90.26
C PRO A 581 -8.33 32.67 88.79
N SER A 582 -8.90 33.75 88.27
CA SER A 582 -8.47 34.46 87.06
C SER A 582 -7.76 35.77 87.46
N PRO A 583 -7.03 36.48 86.56
CA PRO A 583 -6.54 36.09 85.24
C PRO A 583 -5.00 36.27 85.08
N LYS A 584 -4.41 35.67 84.03
CA LYS A 584 -3.23 36.25 83.35
C LYS A 584 -3.12 35.75 81.91
N GLN A 585 -2.54 36.58 81.03
CA GLN A 585 -2.51 36.36 79.58
C GLN A 585 -1.56 35.25 79.17
N GLN A 586 -1.93 34.48 78.14
CA GLN A 586 -0.98 33.94 77.17
C GLN A 586 -1.64 33.85 75.79
N THR A 587 -0.93 34.30 74.76
CA THR A 587 -1.40 34.36 73.36
C THR A 587 -1.09 33.04 72.64
N GLY A 588 -2.12 32.40 72.08
CA GLY A 588 -1.97 31.25 71.18
C GLY A 588 -2.82 31.46 69.91
N PRO A 589 -2.37 30.99 68.73
CA PRO A 589 -3.10 31.19 67.48
C PRO A 589 -4.38 30.35 67.43
N SER A 590 -5.50 30.99 67.10
CA SER A 590 -6.78 30.31 66.91
C SER A 590 -6.79 29.52 65.59
N PHE A 591 -6.87 28.19 65.69
CA PHE A 591 -7.28 27.30 64.61
C PHE A 591 -8.65 26.71 64.97
N GLY A 592 -9.60 26.70 64.02
CA GLY A 592 -10.90 26.03 64.21
C GLY A 592 -12.16 26.89 64.05
N GLY A 593 -12.08 28.05 63.37
CA GLY A 593 -13.30 28.67 62.85
C GLY A 593 -13.99 27.74 61.84
N ALA A 594 -15.30 27.52 61.99
CA ALA A 594 -16.06 26.73 61.02
C ALA A 594 -16.01 27.42 59.63
N PRO A 595 -15.82 26.67 58.53
CA PRO A 595 -15.70 27.25 57.20
C PRO A 595 -17.00 27.98 56.83
N SER A 596 -16.90 29.13 56.16
CA SER A 596 -18.08 29.91 55.79
C SER A 596 -18.95 29.12 54.79
N MET A 597 -20.26 29.35 54.80
CA MET A 597 -21.17 28.69 53.84
C MET A 597 -20.73 28.88 52.38
N GLU A 598 -20.10 30.01 52.07
CA GLU A 598 -19.53 30.28 50.75
C GLU A 598 -18.28 29.43 50.44
N GLN A 599 -17.36 29.26 51.39
CA GLN A 599 -16.22 28.33 51.26
C GLN A 599 -16.69 26.88 51.12
N VAL A 600 -17.73 26.49 51.86
CA VAL A 600 -18.39 25.18 51.77
C VAL A 600 -19.02 25.00 50.39
N HIS A 601 -19.78 25.99 49.89
CA HIS A 601 -20.36 25.97 48.54
C HIS A 601 -19.29 25.93 47.44
N ALA A 602 -18.17 26.65 47.58
CA ALA A 602 -17.06 26.61 46.63
C ALA A 602 -16.38 25.23 46.60
N HIS A 603 -16.17 24.61 47.78
CA HIS A 603 -15.65 23.25 47.89
C HIS A 603 -16.59 22.23 47.21
N TYR A 604 -17.89 22.27 47.51
CA TYR A 604 -18.87 21.39 46.88
C TYR A 604 -19.01 21.64 45.38
N ARG A 605 -18.96 22.89 44.90
CA ARG A 605 -18.99 23.21 43.46
C ARG A 605 -17.79 22.59 42.72
N ARG A 606 -16.58 22.72 43.26
CA ARG A 606 -15.37 22.09 42.70
C ARG A 606 -15.44 20.56 42.75
N LYS A 607 -15.93 19.99 43.85
CA LYS A 607 -16.12 18.54 44.00
C LYS A 607 -17.15 18.00 43.00
N ASN A 608 -18.30 18.65 42.86
CA ASN A 608 -19.37 18.26 41.94
C ASN A 608 -18.92 18.34 40.47
N ALA A 609 -18.19 19.39 40.08
CA ALA A 609 -17.59 19.48 38.74
C ALA A 609 -16.59 18.33 38.49
N THR A 610 -15.74 18.03 39.48
CA THR A 610 -14.78 16.91 39.40
C THR A 610 -15.50 15.57 39.26
N THR A 611 -16.56 15.32 40.04
CA THR A 611 -17.41 14.13 39.92
C THR A 611 -18.05 14.06 38.53
N ALA A 612 -18.59 15.17 38.01
CA ALA A 612 -19.22 15.20 36.69
C ALA A 612 -18.24 14.83 35.56
N TYR A 613 -16.99 15.30 35.62
CA TYR A 613 -15.96 14.90 34.65
C TYR A 613 -15.61 13.40 34.75
N TYR A 614 -15.50 12.84 35.96
CA TYR A 614 -15.28 11.40 36.11
C TYR A 614 -16.47 10.57 35.61
N THR A 615 -17.70 10.95 35.93
CA THR A 615 -18.92 10.27 35.43
C THR A 615 -19.00 10.34 33.91
N LEU A 616 -18.73 11.50 33.31
CA LEU A 616 -18.71 11.66 31.85
C LEU A 616 -17.61 10.80 31.19
N SER A 617 -16.41 10.75 31.79
CA SER A 617 -15.32 9.89 31.32
C SER A 617 -15.65 8.40 31.39
N ILE A 618 -16.34 7.96 32.45
CA ILE A 618 -16.82 6.57 32.58
C ILE A 618 -17.90 6.25 31.54
N ILE A 619 -18.85 7.16 31.28
CA ILE A 619 -19.87 6.98 30.25
C ILE A 619 -19.21 6.86 28.86
N LEU A 620 -18.33 7.80 28.49
CA LEU A 620 -17.63 7.79 27.21
C LEU A 620 -16.74 6.55 27.04
N GLY A 621 -16.00 6.16 28.09
CA GLY A 621 -15.18 4.95 28.08
C GLY A 621 -16.01 3.67 27.96
N THR A 622 -17.17 3.59 28.61
CA THR A 622 -18.09 2.44 28.50
C THR A 622 -18.70 2.36 27.11
N VAL A 623 -19.16 3.48 26.53
CA VAL A 623 -19.68 3.53 25.15
C VAL A 623 -18.60 3.12 24.15
N ALA A 624 -17.36 3.59 24.29
CA ALA A 624 -16.25 3.21 23.43
C ALA A 624 -15.93 1.70 23.53
N LEU A 625 -15.92 1.14 24.74
CA LEU A 625 -15.70 -0.30 24.97
C LEU A 625 -16.86 -1.16 24.42
N SER A 626 -18.11 -0.76 24.61
CA SER A 626 -19.28 -1.47 24.08
C SER A 626 -19.39 -1.39 22.55
N TYR A 627 -18.87 -0.33 21.92
CA TYR A 627 -18.78 -0.25 20.46
C TYR A 627 -17.59 -1.07 19.92
N GLY A 628 -16.44 -1.03 20.61
CA GLY A 628 -15.23 -1.78 20.24
C GLY A 628 -15.30 -3.29 20.51
N SER A 629 -16.19 -3.76 21.40
CA SER A 629 -16.31 -5.19 21.71
C SER A 629 -16.87 -6.03 20.55
N VAL A 630 -17.70 -5.44 19.68
CA VAL A 630 -18.29 -6.14 18.52
C VAL A 630 -17.22 -6.53 17.47
N PRO A 631 -16.35 -5.63 16.97
CA PRO A 631 -15.25 -6.04 16.08
C PRO A 631 -14.23 -6.93 16.80
N LEU A 632 -13.95 -6.70 18.10
CA LEU A 632 -13.05 -7.57 18.89
C LEU A 632 -13.58 -9.01 18.99
N TYR A 633 -14.89 -9.19 19.20
CA TYR A 633 -15.52 -10.51 19.23
C TYR A 633 -15.46 -11.21 17.87
N LYS A 634 -15.76 -10.48 16.77
CA LYS A 634 -15.60 -11.00 15.40
C LYS A 634 -14.17 -11.46 15.13
N MET A 635 -13.18 -10.64 15.48
CA MET A 635 -11.76 -10.96 15.34
C MET A 635 -11.38 -12.25 16.08
N ILE A 636 -11.81 -12.42 17.34
CA ILE A 636 -11.53 -13.65 18.12
C ILE A 636 -12.17 -14.86 17.43
N CYS A 637 -13.45 -14.82 17.08
CA CYS A 637 -14.11 -15.94 16.39
C CYS A 637 -13.47 -16.29 15.04
N GLN A 638 -13.01 -15.29 14.28
CA GLN A 638 -12.34 -15.49 12.99
C GLN A 638 -10.90 -16.01 13.11
N THR A 639 -10.18 -15.65 14.17
CA THR A 639 -8.77 -16.05 14.39
C THR A 639 -8.61 -17.36 15.16
N THR A 640 -9.59 -17.78 15.95
CA THR A 640 -9.51 -19.01 16.75
C THR A 640 -10.53 -20.09 16.36
N GLY A 641 -11.38 -19.84 15.35
CA GLY A 641 -12.44 -20.77 14.91
C GLY A 641 -13.51 -21.09 15.97
N TRP A 642 -13.61 -20.26 17.02
CA TRP A 642 -14.45 -20.55 18.19
C TRP A 642 -15.93 -20.58 17.80
N GLY A 643 -16.61 -21.68 18.15
CA GLY A 643 -17.97 -21.98 17.67
C GLY A 643 -18.04 -22.79 16.37
N GLY A 644 -16.92 -23.31 15.85
CA GLY A 644 -16.91 -24.20 14.67
C GLY A 644 -17.06 -23.47 13.34
N GLN A 645 -16.80 -22.16 13.31
CA GLN A 645 -16.58 -21.40 12.07
C GLN A 645 -15.16 -21.69 11.57
N PRO A 646 -14.97 -22.13 10.31
CA PRO A 646 -13.64 -22.36 9.77
C PRO A 646 -12.89 -21.05 9.55
N ILE A 647 -11.60 -21.07 9.85
CA ILE A 647 -10.68 -19.95 9.64
C ILE A 647 -10.41 -19.85 8.13
N ARG A 648 -10.31 -18.63 7.59
CA ARG A 648 -9.79 -18.43 6.21
C ARG A 648 -8.27 -18.68 6.21
N ALA A 649 -7.90 -19.96 6.17
CA ALA A 649 -6.59 -20.56 5.85
C ALA A 649 -5.34 -19.71 6.14
N HIS A 650 -4.81 -19.79 7.37
CA HIS A 650 -3.46 -19.29 7.70
C HIS A 650 -2.72 -20.17 8.71
N GLY A 651 -1.49 -20.53 8.36
CA GLY A 651 -0.38 -20.79 9.28
C GLY A 651 0.78 -19.83 8.96
N PRO A 652 1.76 -19.61 9.85
CA PRO A 652 2.79 -18.59 9.66
C PRO A 652 3.88 -18.96 8.63
N ASP A 653 4.11 -20.25 8.39
CA ASP A 653 5.22 -20.77 7.56
C ASP A 653 4.79 -21.15 6.13
N VAL A 654 3.73 -20.53 5.60
CA VAL A 654 3.14 -20.89 4.29
C VAL A 654 3.73 -20.03 3.17
N ASP A 655 4.25 -20.69 2.12
CA ASP A 655 4.54 -20.04 0.85
C ASP A 655 3.24 -19.78 0.07
N TYR A 656 3.04 -18.55 -0.35
CA TYR A 656 1.88 -18.06 -1.10
C TYR A 656 2.12 -17.99 -2.63
N SER A 657 3.20 -18.60 -3.12
CA SER A 657 3.38 -18.90 -4.54
C SER A 657 2.29 -19.84 -5.08
N GLU A 658 2.11 -19.86 -6.41
CA GLU A 658 1.19 -20.80 -7.06
C GLU A 658 1.62 -22.26 -6.80
N ASP A 659 2.93 -22.53 -6.76
CA ASP A 659 3.52 -23.82 -6.39
C ASP A 659 3.23 -24.19 -4.92
N GLY A 660 3.34 -23.21 -4.01
CA GLY A 660 3.07 -23.37 -2.58
C GLY A 660 1.62 -23.78 -2.31
N LEU A 661 0.65 -23.12 -2.95
CA LEU A 661 -0.77 -23.49 -2.85
C LEU A 661 -1.07 -24.83 -3.55
N ALA A 662 -0.47 -25.09 -4.71
CA ALA A 662 -0.63 -26.37 -5.41
C ALA A 662 -0.08 -27.56 -4.60
N SER A 663 1.03 -27.37 -3.87
CA SER A 663 1.63 -28.40 -3.02
C SER A 663 0.70 -28.91 -1.91
N ARG A 664 -0.21 -28.06 -1.41
CA ARG A 664 -1.22 -28.40 -0.39
C ARG A 664 -2.39 -29.23 -0.93
N LEU A 665 -2.55 -29.32 -2.26
CA LEU A 665 -3.56 -30.13 -2.93
C LEU A 665 -3.01 -31.49 -3.41
N VAL A 666 -1.86 -31.92 -2.85
CA VAL A 666 -1.28 -33.25 -3.08
C VAL A 666 -1.76 -34.20 -1.97
N PRO A 667 -2.46 -35.31 -2.28
CA PRO A 667 -2.93 -36.25 -1.27
C PRO A 667 -1.80 -36.90 -0.47
N VAL A 668 -1.88 -36.82 0.86
CA VAL A 668 -0.94 -37.46 1.80
C VAL A 668 -1.24 -38.96 1.86
N THR A 669 -0.65 -39.73 0.95
CA THR A 669 -0.88 -41.18 0.81
C THR A 669 -0.43 -42.03 2.00
N SER A 670 0.37 -41.47 2.92
CA SER A 670 0.76 -42.10 4.19
C SER A 670 -0.23 -41.87 5.34
N ALA A 671 -1.28 -41.07 5.14
CA ALA A 671 -2.29 -40.78 6.16
C ALA A 671 -3.55 -41.64 6.01
N ASN A 672 -4.32 -41.78 7.09
CA ASN A 672 -5.64 -42.44 7.05
C ASN A 672 -6.67 -41.55 6.33
N ARG A 673 -7.60 -42.15 5.58
CA ARG A 673 -8.75 -41.43 5.02
C ARG A 673 -9.72 -41.01 6.13
N ILE A 674 -9.95 -39.71 6.25
CA ILE A 674 -10.89 -39.09 7.18
C ILE A 674 -12.29 -39.11 6.57
N ARG A 675 -13.30 -39.48 7.37
CA ARG A 675 -14.71 -39.54 6.96
C ARG A 675 -15.36 -38.17 7.09
N VAL A 676 -15.64 -37.50 6.00
CA VAL A 676 -16.45 -36.28 5.99
C VAL A 676 -17.92 -36.66 5.84
N THR A 677 -18.74 -36.36 6.83
CA THR A 677 -20.19 -36.59 6.82
C THR A 677 -20.94 -35.30 6.56
N PHE A 678 -22.10 -35.40 5.89
CA PHE A 678 -22.86 -34.25 5.44
C PHE A 678 -24.21 -34.18 6.15
N SER A 679 -24.50 -33.04 6.76
CA SER A 679 -25.71 -32.74 7.52
C SER A 679 -26.38 -31.49 6.97
N SER A 680 -27.71 -31.46 6.99
CA SER A 680 -28.53 -30.34 6.53
C SER A 680 -29.69 -30.05 7.47
N SER A 681 -30.05 -28.78 7.56
CA SER A 681 -31.30 -28.32 8.17
C SER A 681 -31.83 -27.07 7.46
N VAL A 682 -33.12 -26.80 7.66
CA VAL A 682 -33.79 -25.56 7.27
C VAL A 682 -34.43 -24.94 8.50
N SER A 683 -34.58 -23.62 8.53
CA SER A 683 -35.40 -22.94 9.53
C SER A 683 -36.89 -23.13 9.22
N ASP A 684 -37.72 -23.31 10.25
CA ASP A 684 -39.16 -23.62 10.10
C ASP A 684 -39.97 -22.58 9.30
N VAL A 685 -39.44 -21.36 9.15
CA VAL A 685 -40.03 -20.26 8.35
C VAL A 685 -39.61 -20.26 6.87
N LEU A 686 -38.82 -21.25 6.44
CA LEU A 686 -38.37 -21.46 5.07
C LEU A 686 -38.98 -22.77 4.55
N PRO A 687 -40.03 -22.72 3.68
CA PRO A 687 -40.68 -23.90 3.12
C PRO A 687 -39.84 -24.52 1.99
N TRP A 688 -38.63 -24.96 2.33
CA TRP A 688 -37.70 -25.65 1.45
C TRP A 688 -37.38 -27.04 2.00
N LYS A 689 -37.21 -28.01 1.09
CA LYS A 689 -36.60 -29.31 1.41
C LYS A 689 -35.13 -29.26 1.00
N PHE A 690 -34.22 -29.39 1.96
CA PHE A 690 -32.77 -29.31 1.72
C PHE A 690 -32.06 -30.53 2.31
N THR A 691 -31.43 -31.34 1.45
CA THR A 691 -30.83 -32.64 1.80
C THR A 691 -29.52 -32.91 1.06
N PRO A 692 -28.46 -33.42 1.71
CA PRO A 692 -27.26 -33.88 1.02
C PRO A 692 -27.58 -35.09 0.13
N GLN A 693 -27.06 -35.12 -1.09
CA GLN A 693 -27.19 -36.28 -1.97
C GLN A 693 -26.33 -37.46 -1.48
N GLN A 694 -25.20 -37.17 -0.83
CA GLN A 694 -24.25 -38.13 -0.31
C GLN A 694 -24.06 -37.92 1.20
N ARG A 695 -24.16 -39.00 1.99
CA ARG A 695 -24.12 -38.91 3.47
C ARG A 695 -22.71 -38.89 4.04
N GLU A 696 -21.77 -39.59 3.41
CA GLU A 696 -20.34 -39.50 3.72
C GLU A 696 -19.48 -39.58 2.45
N VAL A 697 -18.31 -38.94 2.50
CA VAL A 697 -17.19 -39.10 1.56
C VAL A 697 -15.93 -39.30 2.40
N ARG A 698 -14.96 -40.10 1.95
CA ARG A 698 -13.73 -40.37 2.70
C ARG A 698 -12.51 -39.85 1.94
N VAL A 699 -11.84 -38.84 2.49
CA VAL A 699 -10.73 -38.13 1.85
C VAL A 699 -9.42 -38.32 2.61
N LEU A 700 -8.30 -38.36 1.90
CA LEU A 700 -6.98 -38.11 2.48
C LEU A 700 -6.81 -36.61 2.76
N PRO A 701 -5.99 -36.21 3.75
CA PRO A 701 -5.45 -34.86 3.80
C PRO A 701 -4.77 -34.51 2.46
N GLY A 702 -5.02 -33.31 1.94
CA GLY A 702 -4.61 -32.86 0.61
C GLY A 702 -5.48 -33.35 -0.57
N GLU A 703 -6.42 -34.29 -0.36
CA GLU A 703 -7.32 -34.75 -1.41
C GLU A 703 -8.57 -33.85 -1.51
N THR A 704 -8.77 -33.23 -2.67
CA THR A 704 -9.97 -32.43 -2.95
C THR A 704 -11.18 -33.31 -3.20
N ALA A 705 -12.33 -32.97 -2.61
CA ALA A 705 -13.60 -33.63 -2.85
C ALA A 705 -14.72 -32.64 -3.18
N LEU A 706 -15.66 -33.12 -4.01
CA LEU A 706 -16.86 -32.42 -4.41
C LEU A 706 -18.07 -33.17 -3.84
N ALA A 707 -18.89 -32.47 -3.06
CA ALA A 707 -20.17 -32.97 -2.55
C ALA A 707 -21.33 -32.13 -3.09
N PHE A 708 -22.53 -32.72 -3.11
CA PHE A 708 -23.75 -32.07 -3.60
C PHE A 708 -24.87 -32.12 -2.56
N TYR A 709 -25.62 -31.03 -2.46
CA TYR A 709 -26.86 -30.94 -1.71
C TYR A 709 -27.99 -30.54 -2.67
N THR A 710 -29.16 -31.17 -2.56
CA THR A 710 -30.36 -30.78 -3.30
C THR A 710 -31.22 -29.86 -2.46
N ALA A 711 -31.64 -28.72 -3.02
CA ALA A 711 -32.60 -27.79 -2.44
C ALA A 711 -33.85 -27.70 -3.33
N THR A 712 -35.02 -27.93 -2.76
CA THR A 712 -36.33 -27.76 -3.43
C THR A 712 -37.14 -26.71 -2.70
N ASN A 713 -37.63 -25.69 -3.39
CA ASN A 713 -38.65 -24.79 -2.87
C ASN A 713 -40.02 -25.50 -2.94
N THR A 714 -40.64 -25.78 -1.79
CA THR A 714 -41.94 -26.47 -1.72
C THR A 714 -43.12 -25.51 -1.55
N SER A 715 -42.93 -24.23 -1.88
CA SER A 715 -43.99 -23.21 -1.87
C SER A 715 -44.37 -22.73 -3.28
N ASP A 716 -45.50 -22.03 -3.33
CA ASP A 716 -46.12 -21.39 -4.49
C ASP A 716 -45.50 -20.01 -4.84
N THR A 717 -44.46 -19.59 -4.11
CA THR A 717 -43.83 -18.28 -4.26
C THR A 717 -42.31 -18.39 -4.34
N ASP A 718 -41.68 -17.45 -5.04
CA ASP A 718 -40.23 -17.35 -5.13
C ASP A 718 -39.66 -16.91 -3.78
N ILE A 719 -38.63 -17.60 -3.29
CA ILE A 719 -38.00 -17.32 -1.99
C ILE A 719 -36.49 -17.21 -2.15
N ILE A 720 -35.89 -16.25 -1.45
CA ILE A 720 -34.44 -16.13 -1.29
C ILE A 720 -34.04 -16.78 0.04
N GLY A 721 -33.13 -17.74 -0.03
CA GLY A 721 -32.51 -18.40 1.10
C GLY A 721 -31.03 -18.03 1.23
N VAL A 722 -30.54 -17.96 2.46
CA VAL A 722 -29.11 -17.81 2.77
C VAL A 722 -28.68 -18.97 3.67
N ALA A 723 -27.59 -19.63 3.30
CA ALA A 723 -27.01 -20.73 4.06
C ALA A 723 -25.88 -20.26 4.98
N THR A 724 -25.89 -20.74 6.23
CA THR A 724 -24.74 -20.75 7.13
C THR A 724 -24.24 -22.18 7.32
N TYR A 725 -23.03 -22.35 7.87
CA TYR A 725 -22.47 -23.67 8.11
C TYR A 725 -21.54 -23.73 9.33
N SER A 726 -21.26 -24.95 9.77
CA SER A 726 -20.30 -25.24 10.84
C SER A 726 -19.60 -26.58 10.62
N VAL A 727 -18.38 -26.70 11.13
CA VAL A 727 -17.57 -27.94 11.10
C VAL A 727 -17.49 -28.51 12.52
N THR A 728 -17.75 -29.82 12.66
CA THR A 728 -17.72 -30.53 13.94
C THR A 728 -16.84 -31.78 13.84
N PRO A 729 -15.92 -32.07 14.79
CA PRO A 729 -15.56 -31.26 15.96
C PRO A 729 -14.94 -29.91 15.59
N GLY A 730 -15.23 -28.87 16.37
CA GLY A 730 -14.82 -27.49 16.05
C GLY A 730 -13.31 -27.29 15.93
N GLN A 731 -12.50 -28.14 16.58
CA GLN A 731 -11.03 -28.14 16.46
C GLN A 731 -10.54 -28.49 15.04
N VAL A 732 -11.37 -29.09 14.19
CA VAL A 732 -11.06 -29.37 12.77
C VAL A 732 -11.29 -28.16 11.88
N ALA A 733 -12.06 -27.16 12.32
CA ALA A 733 -12.45 -26.01 11.52
C ALA A 733 -11.27 -25.21 10.93
N PRO A 734 -10.07 -25.09 11.57
CA PRO A 734 -8.89 -24.51 10.94
C PRO A 734 -8.35 -25.28 9.72
N TYR A 735 -8.52 -26.61 9.71
CA TYR A 735 -8.00 -27.51 8.68
C TYR A 735 -9.03 -27.85 7.57
N PHE A 736 -10.28 -27.39 7.71
CA PHE A 736 -11.35 -27.65 6.74
C PHE A 736 -11.44 -26.51 5.72
N SER A 737 -10.71 -26.65 4.60
CA SER A 737 -10.57 -25.60 3.59
C SER A 737 -11.58 -25.80 2.45
N LYS A 738 -12.36 -24.76 2.14
CA LYS A 738 -13.61 -24.93 1.36
C LYS A 738 -13.69 -24.06 0.11
N ILE A 739 -13.05 -24.53 -0.96
CA ILE A 739 -12.79 -23.83 -2.23
C ILE A 739 -14.02 -23.18 -2.88
N GLN A 740 -15.21 -23.81 -2.92
CA GLN A 740 -16.43 -23.21 -3.52
C GLN A 740 -17.69 -23.45 -2.66
N CYS A 741 -18.58 -22.45 -2.54
CA CYS A 741 -19.77 -22.40 -1.66
C CYS A 741 -20.97 -21.82 -2.42
N PHE A 742 -22.19 -22.26 -2.09
CA PHE A 742 -23.45 -21.53 -2.36
C PHE A 742 -23.83 -20.56 -1.21
N CYS A 743 -22.89 -20.33 -0.29
CA CYS A 743 -23.13 -19.92 1.09
C CYS A 743 -22.47 -18.56 1.35
N PHE A 744 -23.20 -17.67 2.04
CA PHE A 744 -23.05 -16.21 1.99
C PHE A 744 -23.45 -15.54 0.66
N GLU A 745 -23.92 -16.30 -0.33
CA GLU A 745 -24.62 -15.79 -1.50
C GLU A 745 -26.14 -15.92 -1.33
N GLU A 746 -26.91 -15.03 -1.98
CA GLU A 746 -28.38 -15.05 -1.96
C GLU A 746 -28.92 -16.07 -2.97
N GLN A 747 -29.32 -17.25 -2.49
CA GLN A 747 -29.89 -18.29 -3.34
C GLN A 747 -31.39 -18.05 -3.54
N ARG A 748 -31.79 -17.51 -4.70
CA ARG A 748 -33.20 -17.46 -5.12
C ARG A 748 -33.59 -18.82 -5.70
N LEU A 749 -34.62 -19.44 -5.13
CA LEU A 749 -35.34 -20.54 -5.76
C LEU A 749 -36.77 -20.10 -6.07
N ASN A 750 -37.18 -20.28 -7.32
CA ASN A 750 -38.53 -19.96 -7.78
C ASN A 750 -39.55 -20.97 -7.25
N ALA A 751 -40.85 -20.68 -7.35
CA ALA A 751 -41.91 -21.59 -6.89
C ALA A 751 -41.77 -23.01 -7.49
N GLY A 752 -41.74 -24.03 -6.62
CA GLY A 752 -41.56 -25.44 -7.02
C GLY A 752 -40.16 -25.84 -7.54
N GLU A 753 -39.21 -24.91 -7.65
CA GLU A 753 -37.90 -25.18 -8.25
C GLU A 753 -37.02 -26.11 -7.41
N THR A 754 -36.21 -26.95 -8.08
CA THR A 754 -35.21 -27.82 -7.45
C THR A 754 -33.84 -27.61 -8.08
N VAL A 755 -32.82 -27.35 -7.25
CA VAL A 755 -31.44 -27.08 -7.66
C VAL A 755 -30.48 -27.94 -6.86
N ASP A 756 -29.47 -28.50 -7.55
CA ASP A 756 -28.33 -29.16 -6.94
C ASP A 756 -27.18 -28.17 -6.72
N MET A 757 -26.76 -28.05 -5.47
CA MET A 757 -25.81 -27.06 -4.98
C MET A 757 -24.46 -27.75 -4.64
N PRO A 758 -23.38 -27.48 -5.40
CA PRO A 758 -22.07 -28.08 -5.19
C PRO A 758 -21.32 -27.47 -3.98
N VAL A 759 -20.49 -28.29 -3.34
CA VAL A 759 -19.58 -27.93 -2.25
C VAL A 759 -18.22 -28.55 -2.56
N PHE A 760 -17.24 -27.73 -2.94
CA PHE A 760 -15.88 -28.18 -3.23
C PHE A 760 -14.95 -27.83 -2.07
N PHE A 761 -14.21 -28.81 -1.54
CA PHE A 761 -13.43 -28.70 -0.30
C PHE A 761 -12.23 -29.65 -0.27
N TYR A 762 -11.31 -29.44 0.68
CA TYR A 762 -10.26 -30.39 1.07
C TYR A 762 -9.98 -30.29 2.58
N LEU A 763 -9.29 -31.29 3.13
CA LEU A 763 -8.67 -31.21 4.45
C LEU A 763 -7.19 -30.87 4.29
N ASP A 764 -6.70 -29.85 4.99
CA ASP A 764 -5.31 -29.42 4.87
C ASP A 764 -4.33 -30.52 5.36
N PRO A 765 -3.24 -30.83 4.61
CA PRO A 765 -2.20 -31.77 5.04
C PRO A 765 -1.68 -31.60 6.48
N ASP A 766 -1.63 -30.37 6.99
CA ASP A 766 -1.12 -30.06 8.33
C ASP A 766 -1.95 -30.70 9.46
N ILE A 767 -3.17 -31.17 9.18
CA ILE A 767 -4.02 -31.94 10.11
C ILE A 767 -3.34 -33.23 10.60
N VAL A 768 -2.35 -33.75 9.87
CA VAL A 768 -1.56 -34.95 10.26
C VAL A 768 -0.48 -34.60 11.28
N ASN A 769 0.02 -33.37 11.26
CA ASN A 769 1.15 -32.91 12.07
C ASN A 769 0.71 -32.42 13.46
N ASP A 770 -0.53 -31.92 13.59
CA ASP A 770 -1.07 -31.41 14.86
C ASP A 770 -1.41 -32.54 15.86
N VAL A 771 -0.82 -32.45 17.05
CA VAL A 771 -1.07 -33.37 18.17
C VAL A 771 -2.53 -33.36 18.62
N ASN A 772 -3.23 -32.23 18.47
CA ASN A 772 -4.65 -32.08 18.85
C ASN A 772 -5.61 -32.79 17.89
N MET A 773 -5.16 -33.15 16.68
CA MET A 773 -5.98 -33.82 15.65
C MET A 773 -5.94 -35.35 15.77
N ARG A 774 -5.12 -35.90 16.68
CA ARG A 774 -4.96 -37.34 16.88
C ARG A 774 -6.27 -38.01 17.30
N GLY A 775 -6.71 -39.00 16.53
CA GLY A 775 -7.95 -39.75 16.76
C GLY A 775 -9.20 -39.15 16.10
N ILE A 776 -9.08 -38.05 15.35
CA ILE A 776 -10.21 -37.52 14.58
C ILE A 776 -10.35 -38.29 13.26
N GLU A 777 -11.18 -39.34 13.27
CA GLU A 777 -11.50 -40.13 12.07
C GLU A 777 -12.74 -39.63 11.30
N THR A 778 -13.52 -38.72 11.89
CA THR A 778 -14.79 -38.25 11.32
C THR A 778 -15.01 -36.75 11.55
N VAL A 779 -15.50 -36.07 10.51
CA VAL A 779 -15.73 -34.62 10.45
C VAL A 779 -17.12 -34.37 9.87
N THR A 780 -18.01 -33.73 10.60
CA THR A 780 -19.36 -33.40 10.13
C THR A 780 -19.40 -31.97 9.60
N LEU A 781 -19.82 -31.81 8.35
CA LEU A 781 -20.17 -30.53 7.74
C LEU A 781 -21.68 -30.30 7.85
N ASN A 782 -22.10 -29.36 8.70
CA ASN A 782 -23.50 -29.01 8.89
C ASN A 782 -23.83 -27.73 8.12
N TYR A 783 -24.87 -27.76 7.27
CA TYR A 783 -25.47 -26.56 6.68
C TYR A 783 -26.85 -26.26 7.25
N THR A 784 -27.15 -24.99 7.47
CA THR A 784 -28.49 -24.52 7.86
C THR A 784 -28.93 -23.38 6.96
N PHE A 785 -30.07 -23.55 6.28
CA PHE A 785 -30.68 -22.52 5.44
C PHE A 785 -31.72 -21.69 6.19
N PHE A 786 -31.66 -20.37 6.01
CA PHE A 786 -32.60 -19.40 6.57
C PHE A 786 -33.28 -18.60 5.46
N LYS A 787 -34.55 -18.24 5.64
CA LYS A 787 -35.25 -17.31 4.74
C LYS A 787 -34.66 -15.91 4.90
N ALA A 788 -34.22 -15.31 3.78
CA ALA A 788 -33.78 -13.92 3.78
C ALA A 788 -34.94 -12.99 4.18
N LYS A 789 -34.64 -11.97 4.97
CA LYS A 789 -35.57 -10.89 5.32
C LYS A 789 -34.98 -9.58 4.83
N TYR A 790 -35.80 -8.77 4.19
CA TYR A 790 -35.45 -7.41 3.81
C TYR A 790 -36.26 -6.42 4.66
N ASP A 791 -35.74 -5.22 4.90
CA ASP A 791 -36.52 -4.11 5.44
C ASP A 791 -37.36 -3.43 4.32
N ASP A 792 -38.21 -2.48 4.70
CA ASP A 792 -39.08 -1.75 3.77
C ASP A 792 -38.30 -0.87 2.77
N ASN A 793 -36.97 -0.74 2.95
CA ASN A 793 -36.04 -0.06 2.04
C ASN A 793 -35.22 -1.05 1.18
N GLY A 794 -35.57 -2.34 1.19
CA GLY A 794 -34.89 -3.39 0.42
C GLY A 794 -33.56 -3.88 1.00
N ARG A 795 -33.21 -3.54 2.24
CA ARG A 795 -31.92 -3.91 2.85
C ARG A 795 -31.99 -5.26 3.54
N PHE A 796 -31.00 -6.12 3.28
CA PHE A 796 -30.89 -7.44 3.92
C PHE A 796 -30.74 -7.32 5.45
N LYS A 797 -31.58 -8.08 6.17
CA LYS A 797 -31.60 -8.17 7.63
C LYS A 797 -31.23 -9.57 8.06
N ALA A 798 -29.98 -9.74 8.50
CA ALA A 798 -29.43 -11.02 8.94
C ALA A 798 -30.30 -11.68 10.02
N PRO A 799 -30.51 -13.01 9.97
CA PRO A 799 -31.26 -13.73 10.99
C PRO A 799 -30.48 -13.72 12.32
N VAL A 800 -31.11 -13.18 13.37
CA VAL A 800 -30.60 -13.28 14.74
C VAL A 800 -30.93 -14.69 15.27
N PRO A 801 -29.99 -15.39 15.92
CA PRO A 801 -30.28 -16.64 16.61
C PRO A 801 -31.41 -16.44 17.64
N ILE A 802 -32.39 -17.33 17.65
CA ILE A 802 -33.48 -17.30 18.63
C ILE A 802 -32.91 -17.85 19.95
N GLU A 803 -32.90 -17.03 21.00
CA GLU A 803 -32.65 -17.51 22.35
C GLU A 803 -33.72 -18.54 22.73
N GLN A 804 -33.30 -19.76 23.07
CA GLN A 804 -34.19 -20.76 23.66
C GLN A 804 -34.65 -20.27 25.03
N LYS A 805 -35.93 -20.48 25.34
CA LYS A 805 -36.65 -19.85 26.45
C LYS A 805 -37.34 -20.88 27.33
#